data_AF-A0A9P0AD13-F1
#
_entry.id   AF-A0A9P0AD13-F1
#
_cell.length_a   1.000
_cell.length_b   1.000
_cell.length_c   1.000
_cell.angle_alpha   90.00
_cell.angle_beta   90.00
_cell.angle_gamma   90.00
#
_symmetry.space_group_name_H-M   'P 1'
#
loop_
_entity.id
_entity.type
_entity.pdbx_description
1 polymer ?
#
loop_
_entity_poly.entity_id
_entity_poly.type
_entity_poly.pdbx_seq_one_letter_code
_entity_poly.pdbx_strand_id
1 'polypeptide(L)'
;MRRFQSSIIMKLKFRLCLKFFSPFLLILFFFNPSFITPCCCMSVCDGPQFVDIKFDSQTVKNEYIVGFKGYYRTKAREKYISAALNVCGVVKWEILKRNNPAQDFPSDFDVVLLEEQNGTSGLDALNKHPLIRRVTPQHIVHRSLKFVNITDKNETWSHQPKEFTGKNFNQFWHATGKHSSRRLLRAIPRQITTIMQADALWGMGIVGTGVKVAVFDTGLSKTHPHFKRIKERTDWTNERTLEDGLGHGTFVAGVIASSKECLGFAPDAELHVFRVFTNNQVSYTSWFLDAFNYAILKKINVLNLSIGGPDFMDHPFVDKVWELTANGVIMISAIGNDGPLYGTLNNPADQMDVIGVGGINFEDQIAKFSSRGMSTWELPQGYGRVKPDIVTYGSTVRGSSIKGSCRTLSGTSVASPVVAGAVTLLASGVLHRGNAINPASMKQALMASARRLPGVNMFEQGHGKLDLLKAYQVLNSYKPQASFSPSYIDLSECQYMWPYCTQPLYYGAMPTIVNVTILNGLGVSGKIVGKPRWYPYLPHDGLALEVCLTYSEVLWPWSGWLAVSLSVARSAATWTGIAQGHIEVTVESPPEEGETSVRRSTVKLALKASIIPTPPRHKRLLWDQYHNLRYPPGYFPRDNLRMKNDPLDWNGDHIHTNFKDMYQHVRNAGYYVEVLGSPYTCFDATQYGALLVVDPEEEFFPEEIAKLKRDVDNGLSVIVFADWYNVSVMKKVKFFDENTRQWWMPDTGGSNVPALNDLLSPWGIALGEKIFDGEFHLGEHSMMYSSGTHIAQFPASGTVISVLLKDQGKMILDQVKSEPEPAAILGLLQNTAVNKSGRITVYGDSNCLDNSHLQKDCFWMLDAILEFSSIGNMPSVFSANKVKSFSTISHELPQRMEGNHLYRYSKVLENHMSGLQTRPLPPCPHLVWSQPIPLNQSAPSNLYKSQKLLSINLDAQLPTWVHNEDTLLDVENDYVWSEKVSLPSNDYDIVSLSRVVFIIVALVILVLAFRYFKFRTKPRKKRSTKLKRLLAALSRTHTVPSV
;
A
#
# COMPACT_ATOMS: atom_id res chain seq x y z
N MET A 1 -5.77 -15.73 60.66
CA MET A 1 -5.70 -15.23 62.06
C MET A 1 -4.25 -15.25 62.53
N ARG A 2 -3.81 -14.28 63.36
CA ARG A 2 -2.54 -14.20 64.14
C ARG A 2 -1.22 -14.43 63.34
N ARG A 3 -0.42 -13.41 62.99
CA ARG A 3 0.38 -12.41 63.77
C ARG A 3 1.71 -12.91 64.37
N PHE A 4 2.65 -11.96 64.38
CA PHE A 4 3.95 -11.82 65.08
C PHE A 4 5.19 -12.21 64.25
N GLN A 5 6.13 -11.30 63.90
CA GLN A 5 7.04 -10.47 64.75
C GLN A 5 8.03 -11.33 65.54
N SER A 6 9.32 -10.98 65.71
CA SER A 6 10.09 -9.79 65.31
C SER A 6 11.60 -10.04 65.52
N SER A 7 12.44 -9.12 65.03
CA SER A 7 13.72 -8.69 65.65
C SER A 7 14.98 -9.60 65.60
N ILE A 8 16.23 -9.09 65.76
CA ILE A 8 16.92 -7.80 65.45
C ILE A 8 18.41 -7.93 65.90
N ILE A 9 19.36 -7.06 65.44
CA ILE A 9 20.70 -6.80 66.07
C ILE A 9 21.71 -8.00 66.03
N MET A 10 23.06 -7.95 66.02
CA MET A 10 24.18 -6.98 65.85
C MET A 10 25.50 -7.81 65.66
N LYS A 11 26.71 -7.33 65.33
CA LYS A 11 27.29 -6.20 64.53
C LYS A 11 28.83 -6.41 64.52
N LEU A 12 29.52 -6.13 63.40
CA LEU A 12 30.97 -5.77 63.33
C LEU A 12 31.99 -6.91 63.69
N LYS A 13 33.28 -6.92 63.30
CA LYS A 13 34.19 -5.87 62.78
C LYS A 13 35.51 -6.45 62.16
N PHE A 14 36.22 -5.62 61.36
CA PHE A 14 37.65 -5.69 60.93
C PHE A 14 38.14 -6.86 60.03
N ARG A 15 39.25 -6.78 59.25
CA ARG A 15 39.87 -5.75 58.35
C ARG A 15 41.18 -6.37 57.76
N LEU A 16 41.79 -5.73 56.74
CA LEU A 16 43.16 -5.98 56.18
C LEU A 16 43.38 -7.33 55.45
N CYS A 17 44.34 -7.51 54.52
CA CYS A 17 44.99 -6.62 53.52
C CYS A 17 46.08 -7.41 52.73
N LEU A 18 46.41 -6.99 51.48
CA LEU A 18 47.64 -7.34 50.71
C LEU A 18 47.78 -8.87 50.33
N LYS A 19 48.50 -9.35 49.29
CA LYS A 19 49.26 -8.77 48.14
C LYS A 19 49.53 -9.85 47.05
N PHE A 20 49.66 -9.41 45.78
CA PHE A 20 50.64 -9.81 44.74
C PHE A 20 50.52 -11.09 43.87
N PHE A 21 50.54 -10.81 42.54
CA PHE A 21 51.29 -11.43 41.43
C PHE A 21 50.99 -12.83 40.82
N SER A 22 50.67 -12.75 39.52
CA SER A 22 50.78 -13.67 38.34
C SER A 22 52.09 -14.49 38.22
N PRO A 23 52.30 -15.40 37.20
CA PRO A 23 51.48 -15.68 36.00
C PRO A 23 51.35 -17.16 35.49
N PHE A 24 50.44 -17.36 34.53
CA PHE A 24 50.40 -18.33 33.39
C PHE A 24 51.20 -19.67 33.38
N LEU A 25 50.46 -20.79 33.27
CA LEU A 25 50.72 -21.92 32.33
C LEU A 25 49.42 -22.75 32.16
N LEU A 26 48.59 -22.54 31.14
CA LEU A 26 48.53 -23.32 29.87
C LEU A 26 48.79 -24.84 29.99
N ILE A 27 47.74 -25.68 29.86
CA ILE A 27 47.50 -26.60 28.72
C ILE A 27 46.23 -27.48 28.90
N LEU A 28 45.38 -27.47 27.86
CA LEU A 28 44.39 -28.48 27.42
C LEU A 28 43.71 -29.40 28.46
N PHE A 29 42.42 -29.17 28.71
CA PHE A 29 41.35 -30.14 28.40
C PHE A 29 39.99 -29.41 28.33
N PHE A 30 39.43 -29.26 27.13
CA PHE A 30 38.09 -28.73 26.90
C PHE A 30 37.16 -29.89 26.49
N PHE A 31 36.24 -30.29 27.36
CA PHE A 31 34.96 -30.89 26.96
C PHE A 31 33.90 -30.71 28.06
N ASN A 32 32.68 -30.39 27.61
CA ASN A 32 31.41 -30.19 28.32
C ASN A 32 31.22 -28.95 29.23
N PRO A 33 30.17 -28.12 28.98
CA PRO A 33 29.78 -27.00 29.82
C PRO A 33 28.64 -27.38 30.79
N SER A 34 28.82 -27.08 32.06
CA SER A 34 27.74 -27.03 33.06
C SER A 34 28.08 -26.01 34.13
N PHE A 35 27.07 -25.25 34.59
CA PHE A 35 27.15 -24.23 35.63
C PHE A 35 27.96 -22.95 35.32
N ILE A 36 27.36 -22.05 34.53
CA ILE A 36 27.28 -20.63 34.91
C ILE A 36 25.83 -20.19 34.77
N THR A 37 25.16 -19.93 35.89
CA THR A 37 23.79 -19.39 35.97
C THR A 37 23.83 -17.86 35.95
N PRO A 38 23.22 -17.19 34.95
CA PRO A 38 22.85 -15.77 35.07
C PRO A 38 21.66 -15.64 36.02
N CYS A 39 21.63 -14.59 36.83
CA CYS A 39 20.53 -14.34 37.76
C CYS A 39 19.22 -14.06 36.97
N CYS A 40 18.21 -14.91 37.13
CA CYS A 40 16.91 -14.73 36.49
C CYS A 40 16.13 -13.56 37.11
N CYS A 41 15.98 -12.47 36.36
CA CYS A 41 14.76 -11.67 36.49
C CYS A 41 13.58 -12.50 35.98
N MET A 42 12.78 -13.08 36.89
CA MET A 42 11.50 -13.68 36.55
C MET A 42 10.47 -12.59 36.21
N SER A 43 10.56 -12.05 34.99
CA SER A 43 9.38 -11.54 34.30
C SER A 43 9.01 -12.55 33.21
N VAL A 44 7.78 -13.06 33.26
CA VAL A 44 7.23 -13.87 32.16
C VAL A 44 7.07 -12.94 30.96
N CYS A 45 8.06 -12.95 30.08
CA CYS A 45 7.97 -12.27 28.81
C CYS A 45 7.12 -13.14 27.88
N ASP A 46 5.87 -12.71 27.63
CA ASP A 46 5.05 -13.30 26.58
C ASP A 46 5.84 -13.31 25.27
N GLY A 47 5.79 -14.43 24.54
CA GLY A 47 6.47 -14.58 23.25
C GLY A 47 6.02 -13.51 22.26
N PRO A 48 6.82 -13.22 21.21
CA PRO A 48 6.44 -12.20 20.25
C PRO A 48 5.15 -12.62 19.53
N GLN A 49 4.17 -11.72 19.54
CA GLN A 49 2.86 -11.94 18.94
C GLN A 49 2.70 -11.16 17.64
N PHE A 50 1.94 -11.73 16.72
CA PHE A 50 1.41 -11.06 15.55
C PHE A 50 -0.03 -10.60 15.83
N VAL A 51 -0.36 -9.37 15.46
CA VAL A 51 -1.72 -8.82 15.53
C VAL A 51 -2.38 -9.05 14.18
N ASP A 52 -3.15 -10.13 14.09
CA ASP A 52 -4.08 -10.34 12.98
C ASP A 52 -5.31 -9.44 13.24
N ILE A 53 -5.71 -8.67 12.23
CA ILE A 53 -6.82 -7.71 12.33
C ILE A 53 -7.74 -7.93 11.14
N LYS A 54 -8.96 -8.37 11.39
CA LYS A 54 -10.03 -8.41 10.39
C LYS A 54 -11.09 -7.37 10.71
N PHE A 55 -11.75 -6.85 9.68
CA PHE A 55 -12.79 -5.84 9.81
C PHE A 55 -14.04 -6.24 9.02
N ASP A 56 -15.18 -5.84 9.56
CA ASP A 56 -16.55 -6.12 9.12
C ASP A 56 -17.35 -4.83 9.41
N SER A 57 -18.28 -4.36 8.56
CA SER A 57 -18.94 -3.05 8.77
C SER A 57 -20.44 -3.03 8.46
N GLN A 58 -21.24 -2.95 9.52
CA GLN A 58 -22.64 -3.36 9.51
C GLN A 58 -23.64 -2.21 9.39
N THR A 59 -24.35 -2.08 8.26
CA THR A 59 -25.47 -1.13 8.16
C THR A 59 -26.54 -1.46 9.20
N VAL A 60 -26.79 -0.52 10.09
CA VAL A 60 -27.76 -0.67 11.15
C VAL A 60 -29.16 -0.41 10.58
N LYS A 61 -30.00 -1.45 10.59
CA LYS A 61 -31.36 -1.39 10.07
C LYS A 61 -32.14 -0.21 10.68
N ASN A 62 -32.73 0.61 9.81
CA ASN A 62 -33.55 1.78 10.12
C ASN A 62 -32.81 2.98 10.76
N GLU A 63 -31.49 2.91 10.98
CA GLU A 63 -30.71 4.04 11.54
C GLU A 63 -29.96 4.79 10.44
N TYR A 64 -30.09 6.12 10.43
CA TYR A 64 -29.50 7.00 9.43
C TYR A 64 -28.76 8.16 10.07
N ILE A 65 -27.53 8.41 9.61
CA ILE A 65 -26.77 9.62 9.94
C ILE A 65 -27.31 10.77 9.09
N VAL A 66 -27.94 11.76 9.72
CA VAL A 66 -28.35 13.01 9.09
C VAL A 66 -27.25 14.03 9.31
N GLY A 67 -26.44 14.27 8.28
CA GLY A 67 -25.38 15.29 8.27
C GLY A 67 -25.92 16.65 7.84
N PHE A 68 -25.59 17.70 8.57
CA PHE A 68 -25.97 19.09 8.34
C PHE A 68 -24.85 19.88 7.65
N LYS A 69 -25.18 21.06 7.11
CA LYS A 69 -24.21 21.98 6.48
C LYS A 69 -23.39 22.82 7.49
N GLY A 70 -23.54 22.59 8.78
CA GLY A 70 -22.85 23.33 9.84
C GLY A 70 -23.15 22.78 11.23
N TYR A 71 -22.49 23.35 12.23
CA TYR A 71 -22.62 22.93 13.63
C TYR A 71 -23.80 23.61 14.32
N TYR A 72 -24.78 22.81 14.73
CA TYR A 72 -26.02 23.29 15.37
C TYR A 72 -26.20 22.67 16.75
N ARG A 73 -26.93 23.33 17.65
CA ARG A 73 -27.36 22.74 18.94
C ARG A 73 -28.53 21.76 18.72
N THR A 74 -28.70 20.80 19.63
CA THR A 74 -29.70 19.71 19.52
C THR A 74 -31.10 20.21 19.17
N LYS A 75 -31.62 21.22 19.89
CA LYS A 75 -32.93 21.84 19.62
C LYS A 75 -33.12 22.45 18.21
N ALA A 76 -32.03 22.77 17.51
CA ALA A 76 -32.11 23.26 16.13
C ALA A 76 -32.10 22.09 15.13
N ARG A 77 -31.27 21.06 15.38
CA ARG A 77 -31.21 19.83 14.56
C ARG A 77 -32.53 19.05 14.62
N GLU A 78 -33.10 18.92 15.82
CA GLU A 78 -34.47 18.41 16.05
C GLU A 78 -35.52 19.15 15.22
N LYS A 79 -35.45 20.48 15.14
CA LYS A 79 -36.36 21.30 14.32
C LYS A 79 -36.18 21.09 12.82
N TYR A 80 -34.96 20.90 12.34
CA TYR A 80 -34.70 20.65 10.92
C TYR A 80 -35.18 19.25 10.49
N ILE A 81 -34.92 18.23 11.30
CA ILE A 81 -35.38 16.85 11.05
C ILE A 81 -36.91 16.78 11.11
N SER A 82 -37.54 17.35 12.15
CA SER A 82 -39.01 17.39 12.24
C SER A 82 -39.66 18.21 11.13
N ALA A 83 -39.09 19.35 10.72
CA ALA A 83 -39.60 20.12 9.58
C ALA A 83 -39.57 19.32 8.27
N ALA A 84 -38.53 18.52 8.02
CA ALA A 84 -38.45 17.66 6.85
C ALA A 84 -39.48 16.50 6.91
N LEU A 85 -39.54 15.78 8.03
CA LEU A 85 -40.36 14.56 8.14
C LEU A 85 -41.86 14.84 8.31
N ASN A 86 -42.24 15.95 8.95
CA ASN A 86 -43.65 16.35 9.10
C ASN A 86 -44.33 16.65 7.76
N VAL A 87 -43.59 17.15 6.76
CA VAL A 87 -44.11 17.44 5.41
C VAL A 87 -44.53 16.17 4.67
N CYS A 88 -43.92 15.03 4.98
CA CYS A 88 -44.14 13.75 4.29
C CYS A 88 -44.97 12.74 5.10
N GLY A 89 -45.57 13.17 6.23
CA GLY A 89 -46.49 12.36 7.02
C GLY A 89 -45.86 11.15 7.73
N VAL A 90 -44.53 11.12 7.90
CA VAL A 90 -43.85 10.02 8.58
C VAL A 90 -44.04 10.16 10.09
N VAL A 91 -44.87 9.28 10.67
CA VAL A 91 -45.27 9.35 12.09
C VAL A 91 -44.29 8.63 13.03
N LYS A 92 -43.51 7.66 12.52
CA LYS A 92 -42.61 6.82 13.31
C LYS A 92 -41.15 7.12 13.04
N TRP A 93 -40.60 8.06 13.80
CA TRP A 93 -39.17 8.34 13.83
C TRP A 93 -38.75 8.88 15.19
N GLU A 94 -37.49 8.68 15.55
CA GLU A 94 -36.87 9.31 16.72
C GLU A 94 -35.39 9.65 16.47
N ILE A 95 -34.86 10.63 17.18
CA ILE A 95 -33.42 10.93 17.18
C ILE A 95 -32.77 10.10 18.29
N LEU A 96 -31.82 9.24 17.92
CA LEU A 96 -31.12 8.39 18.88
C LEU A 96 -30.20 9.22 19.77
N LYS A 97 -30.37 9.08 21.09
CA LYS A 97 -29.66 9.90 22.06
C LYS A 97 -28.20 9.46 22.23
N ARG A 98 -27.28 10.34 21.82
CA ARG A 98 -25.83 10.16 21.90
C ARG A 98 -25.32 10.57 23.29
N ASN A 99 -25.34 9.65 24.25
CA ASN A 99 -24.95 9.88 25.65
C ASN A 99 -23.42 9.83 25.83
N ASN A 100 -22.69 10.76 25.23
CA ASN A 100 -21.23 10.83 25.26
C ASN A 100 -20.74 12.28 25.50
N PRO A 101 -19.43 12.53 25.68
CA PRO A 101 -18.91 13.88 25.97
C PRO A 101 -19.15 14.95 24.88
N ALA A 102 -19.57 14.58 23.66
CA ALA A 102 -19.93 15.52 22.62
C ALA A 102 -21.37 16.06 22.75
N GLN A 103 -22.22 15.43 23.58
CA GLN A 103 -23.64 15.80 23.73
C GLN A 103 -23.86 17.26 24.16
N ASP A 104 -22.93 17.82 24.94
CA ASP A 104 -23.01 19.19 25.46
C ASP A 104 -22.59 20.27 24.44
N PHE A 105 -22.12 19.86 23.26
CA PHE A 105 -21.59 20.75 22.23
C PHE A 105 -22.46 20.76 20.96
N PRO A 106 -22.35 21.81 20.12
CA PRO A 106 -22.89 21.78 18.77
C PRO A 106 -22.34 20.58 17.98
N SER A 107 -23.18 20.02 17.10
CA SER A 107 -22.85 18.87 16.24
C SER A 107 -23.27 19.19 14.81
N ASP A 108 -22.52 18.66 13.84
CA ASP A 108 -22.83 18.70 12.42
C ASP A 108 -23.64 17.48 11.95
N PHE A 109 -23.96 16.54 12.84
CA PHE A 109 -24.85 15.41 12.55
C PHE A 109 -25.77 15.04 13.73
N ASP A 110 -26.79 14.23 13.46
CA ASP A 110 -27.49 13.36 14.42
C ASP A 110 -27.79 12.00 13.77
N VAL A 111 -28.13 10.99 14.59
CA VAL A 111 -28.61 9.69 14.10
C VAL A 111 -30.11 9.61 14.30
N VAL A 112 -30.86 9.25 13.26
CA VAL A 112 -32.32 9.13 13.24
C VAL A 112 -32.70 7.68 13.04
N LEU A 113 -33.51 7.12 13.94
CA LEU A 113 -34.24 5.89 13.73
C LEU A 113 -35.52 6.21 12.95
N LEU A 114 -35.72 5.58 11.79
CA LEU A 114 -36.79 5.89 10.84
C LEU A 114 -37.49 4.59 10.40
N GLU A 115 -38.72 4.35 10.88
CA GLU A 115 -39.52 3.16 10.52
C GLU A 115 -40.43 3.44 9.31
N GLU A 116 -39.92 3.28 8.09
CA GLU A 116 -40.75 3.33 6.88
C GLU A 116 -41.28 1.95 6.48
N GLN A 117 -42.52 1.91 5.95
CA GLN A 117 -43.07 0.68 5.34
C GLN A 117 -42.69 0.51 3.87
N ASN A 118 -42.43 1.61 3.14
CA ASN A 118 -42.08 1.62 1.70
C ASN A 118 -40.75 2.35 1.35
N GLY A 119 -39.96 2.74 2.36
CA GLY A 119 -38.51 2.97 2.26
C GLY A 119 -37.96 4.18 1.48
N THR A 120 -38.77 5.12 1.00
CA THR A 120 -38.31 6.26 0.16
C THR A 120 -38.80 7.64 0.58
N SER A 121 -39.89 7.78 1.34
CA SER A 121 -40.58 9.09 1.47
C SER A 121 -39.87 10.07 2.41
N GLY A 122 -39.46 9.59 3.59
CA GLY A 122 -38.80 10.41 4.62
C GLY A 122 -37.32 10.64 4.34
N LEU A 123 -36.62 9.65 3.77
CA LEU A 123 -35.23 9.80 3.32
C LEU A 123 -35.10 10.86 2.22
N ASP A 124 -36.01 10.87 1.25
CA ASP A 124 -36.09 11.91 0.23
C ASP A 124 -36.36 13.29 0.83
N ALA A 125 -37.26 13.38 1.80
CA ALA A 125 -37.61 14.63 2.47
C ALA A 125 -36.40 15.24 3.20
N LEU A 126 -35.65 14.40 3.93
CA LEU A 126 -34.43 14.80 4.62
C LEU A 126 -33.35 15.23 3.62
N ASN A 127 -33.11 14.47 2.54
CA ASN A 127 -32.13 14.83 1.51
C ASN A 127 -32.50 16.13 0.74
N LYS A 128 -33.78 16.45 0.60
CA LYS A 128 -34.27 17.70 -0.03
C LYS A 128 -34.21 18.93 0.90
N HIS A 129 -34.01 18.76 2.21
CA HIS A 129 -34.02 19.86 3.16
C HIS A 129 -32.77 20.76 3.03
N PRO A 130 -32.90 22.10 2.90
CA PRO A 130 -31.81 22.98 2.46
C PRO A 130 -30.61 23.06 3.42
N LEU A 131 -30.79 22.74 4.71
CA LEU A 131 -29.71 22.72 5.72
C LEU A 131 -29.12 21.32 5.97
N ILE A 132 -29.72 20.26 5.42
CA ILE A 132 -29.15 18.91 5.44
C ILE A 132 -28.14 18.84 4.27
N ARG A 133 -26.97 18.26 4.55
CA ARG A 133 -25.88 18.05 3.57
C ARG A 133 -26.04 16.70 2.88
N ARG A 134 -26.33 15.64 3.65
CA ARG A 134 -26.49 14.26 3.19
C ARG A 134 -27.18 13.44 4.28
N VAL A 135 -27.98 12.45 3.88
CA VAL A 135 -28.39 11.34 4.74
C VAL A 135 -27.66 10.09 4.30
N THR A 136 -26.99 9.39 5.21
CA THR A 136 -26.37 8.09 4.95
C THR A 136 -26.87 7.05 5.94
N PRO A 137 -26.89 5.76 5.61
CA PRO A 137 -27.09 4.71 6.61
C PRO A 137 -26.02 4.80 7.71
N GLN A 138 -26.39 4.44 8.94
CA GLN A 138 -25.45 4.27 10.05
C GLN A 138 -24.75 2.91 9.92
N HIS A 139 -23.43 2.87 10.13
CA HIS A 139 -22.67 1.61 10.16
C HIS A 139 -22.14 1.29 11.57
N ILE A 140 -22.03 -0.01 11.88
CA ILE A 140 -21.45 -0.60 13.10
C ILE A 140 -20.21 -1.44 12.71
N VAL A 141 -19.01 -1.01 13.07
CA VAL A 141 -17.76 -1.66 12.62
C VAL A 141 -17.33 -2.73 13.64
N HIS A 142 -17.22 -3.97 13.21
CA HIS A 142 -16.64 -5.07 13.97
C HIS A 142 -15.16 -5.22 13.60
N ARG A 143 -14.27 -5.34 14.59
CA ARG A 143 -12.83 -5.51 14.40
C ARG A 143 -12.35 -6.76 15.13
N SER A 144 -12.03 -7.84 14.45
CA SER A 144 -11.45 -9.02 15.09
C SER A 144 -9.95 -8.83 15.30
N LEU A 145 -9.52 -8.36 16.48
CA LEU A 145 -8.12 -8.46 16.91
C LEU A 145 -7.83 -9.87 17.40
N LYS A 146 -6.85 -10.55 16.79
CA LYS A 146 -6.32 -11.85 17.26
C LYS A 146 -4.81 -11.74 17.48
N PHE A 147 -4.38 -12.00 18.71
CA PHE A 147 -2.96 -12.08 19.07
C PHE A 147 -2.47 -13.51 18.85
N VAL A 148 -1.69 -13.73 17.79
CA VAL A 148 -1.17 -15.06 17.40
C VAL A 148 0.31 -15.15 17.78
N ASN A 149 0.70 -16.14 18.57
CA ASN A 149 2.12 -16.35 18.91
C ASN A 149 2.91 -16.73 17.65
N ILE A 150 4.08 -16.12 17.46
CA ILE A 150 4.91 -16.37 16.26
C ILE A 150 5.53 -17.79 16.27
N THR A 151 5.66 -18.43 17.43
CA THR A 151 6.12 -19.83 17.56
C THR A 151 5.21 -20.84 16.89
N ASP A 152 3.92 -20.54 16.79
CA ASP A 152 2.89 -21.50 16.36
C ASP A 152 2.68 -21.43 14.82
N LYS A 153 3.42 -20.53 14.14
CA LYS A 153 3.27 -20.24 12.69
C LYS A 153 4.18 -21.04 11.75
N ASN A 154 4.86 -22.10 12.23
CA ASN A 154 5.59 -23.00 11.33
C ASN A 154 4.69 -23.93 10.50
N GLU A 155 3.37 -24.01 10.76
CA GLU A 155 2.47 -24.96 10.07
C GLU A 155 1.27 -24.35 9.33
N THR A 156 1.09 -23.02 9.33
CA THR A 156 -0.10 -22.37 8.70
C THR A 156 0.23 -21.25 7.71
N TRP A 157 1.42 -21.27 7.10
CA TRP A 157 1.77 -20.48 5.93
C TRP A 157 2.17 -21.41 4.79
N SER A 158 1.21 -22.13 4.22
CA SER A 158 1.39 -23.08 3.12
C SER A 158 1.60 -22.40 1.75
N HIS A 159 2.41 -21.35 1.71
CA HIS A 159 3.19 -21.01 0.52
C HIS A 159 4.60 -21.54 0.77
N GLN A 160 4.82 -22.81 0.44
CA GLN A 160 6.17 -23.34 0.33
C GLN A 160 6.93 -22.47 -0.69
N PRO A 161 8.11 -21.91 -0.34
CA PRO A 161 8.96 -21.34 -1.37
C PRO A 161 9.36 -22.46 -2.32
N LYS A 162 8.95 -22.38 -3.60
CA LYS A 162 9.39 -23.33 -4.64
C LYS A 162 10.92 -23.44 -4.56
N GLU A 163 11.44 -24.62 -4.25
CA GLU A 163 12.86 -24.90 -4.42
C GLU A 163 13.18 -24.73 -5.91
N PHE A 164 13.93 -23.68 -6.24
CA PHE A 164 14.46 -23.50 -7.59
C PHE A 164 15.50 -24.59 -7.87
N THR A 165 15.03 -25.75 -8.36
CA THR A 165 15.88 -26.79 -8.93
C THR A 165 16.53 -26.21 -10.19
N GLY A 166 17.84 -25.93 -10.08
CA GLY A 166 18.44 -24.91 -10.91
C GLY A 166 18.88 -25.37 -12.30
N LYS A 167 18.96 -24.39 -13.22
CA LYS A 167 20.06 -24.21 -14.18
C LYS A 167 20.01 -22.80 -14.81
N ASN A 168 20.73 -21.86 -14.19
CA ASN A 168 21.42 -20.68 -14.78
C ASN A 168 21.66 -19.53 -13.76
N PHE A 169 22.06 -19.87 -12.53
CA PHE A 169 22.27 -18.88 -11.43
C PHE A 169 23.72 -18.37 -11.29
N ASN A 170 24.53 -18.42 -12.37
CA ASN A 170 25.99 -18.23 -12.30
C ASN A 170 26.52 -16.85 -12.75
N GLN A 171 25.67 -15.82 -12.84
CA GLN A 171 26.14 -14.47 -13.25
C GLN A 171 25.63 -13.29 -12.37
N PHE A 172 25.17 -13.54 -11.15
CA PHE A 172 24.70 -12.47 -10.23
C PHE A 172 25.32 -12.45 -8.82
N TRP A 173 26.20 -13.41 -8.46
CA TRP A 173 26.70 -13.58 -7.08
C TRP A 173 28.20 -13.30 -6.86
N HIS A 174 28.72 -12.20 -7.43
CA HIS A 174 30.08 -11.70 -7.12
C HIS A 174 30.15 -10.27 -6.57
N ALA A 175 29.21 -9.93 -5.68
CA ALA A 175 29.40 -8.97 -4.58
C ALA A 175 28.37 -9.29 -3.47
N THR A 176 28.70 -9.90 -2.33
CA THR A 176 29.31 -9.19 -1.19
C THR A 176 29.71 -10.18 -0.08
N GLY A 177 30.90 -10.79 -0.18
CA GLY A 177 31.42 -11.69 0.86
C GLY A 177 31.89 -10.97 2.13
N LYS A 178 30.97 -10.46 2.97
CA LYS A 178 31.36 -9.78 4.24
C LYS A 178 30.35 -9.75 5.41
N HIS A 179 29.21 -10.47 5.34
CA HIS A 179 28.14 -10.34 6.35
C HIS A 179 27.97 -11.48 7.39
N SER A 180 28.75 -12.57 7.31
CA SER A 180 28.62 -13.71 8.23
C SER A 180 28.86 -13.38 9.72
N SER A 181 29.74 -12.43 10.03
CA SER A 181 30.19 -12.14 11.41
C SER A 181 29.27 -11.24 12.25
N ARG A 182 28.15 -10.73 11.71
CA ARG A 182 27.23 -9.85 12.46
C ARG A 182 26.10 -10.55 13.23
N ARG A 183 25.93 -11.88 13.07
CA ARG A 183 24.78 -12.61 13.63
C ARG A 183 24.81 -12.75 15.16
N LEU A 184 25.99 -12.73 15.78
CA LEU A 184 26.20 -12.98 17.22
C LEU A 184 25.94 -11.77 18.16
N LEU A 185 25.75 -10.56 17.63
CA LEU A 185 25.50 -9.35 18.43
C LEU A 185 24.02 -8.90 18.42
N ARG A 186 23.11 -9.69 17.85
CA ARG A 186 21.68 -9.35 17.68
C ARG A 186 20.73 -9.87 18.77
N ALA A 187 21.24 -10.58 19.78
CA ALA A 187 20.42 -11.22 20.81
C ALA A 187 19.92 -10.28 21.95
N ILE A 188 20.25 -8.98 21.91
CA ILE A 188 19.75 -8.01 22.89
C ILE A 188 18.54 -7.29 22.30
N PRO A 189 17.32 -7.40 22.89
CA PRO A 189 16.16 -6.62 22.48
C PRO A 189 16.42 -5.13 22.71
N ARG A 190 16.70 -4.40 21.64
CA ARG A 190 16.94 -2.95 21.70
C ARG A 190 15.60 -2.21 21.70
N GLN A 191 15.43 -1.26 22.61
CA GLN A 191 14.22 -0.44 22.65
C GLN A 191 14.11 0.41 21.39
N ILE A 192 12.88 0.58 20.89
CA ILE A 192 12.63 1.19 19.59
C ILE A 192 13.07 2.65 19.51
N THR A 193 12.89 3.38 20.60
CA THR A 193 13.31 4.77 20.78
C THR A 193 14.81 4.95 20.62
N THR A 194 15.63 4.08 21.21
CA THR A 194 17.10 4.09 21.06
C THR A 194 17.54 3.76 19.64
N ILE A 195 16.88 2.81 18.97
CA ILE A 195 17.20 2.48 17.57
C ILE A 195 16.89 3.65 16.63
N MET A 196 15.87 4.44 16.96
CA MET A 196 15.45 5.63 16.22
C MET A 196 16.05 6.93 16.76
N GLN A 197 17.00 6.85 17.70
CA GLN A 197 17.76 7.98 18.26
C GLN A 197 16.91 9.06 18.96
N ALA A 198 15.77 8.67 19.56
CA ALA A 198 14.92 9.58 20.32
C ALA A 198 15.61 10.15 21.57
N ASP A 199 16.56 9.40 22.13
CA ASP A 199 17.44 9.79 23.24
C ASP A 199 18.24 11.07 22.94
N ALA A 200 18.65 11.30 21.69
CA ALA A 200 19.32 12.54 21.30
C ALA A 200 18.38 13.77 21.38
N LEU A 201 17.08 13.60 21.09
CA LEU A 201 16.09 14.67 21.26
C LEU A 201 15.70 14.86 22.74
N TRP A 202 15.60 13.77 23.51
CA TRP A 202 15.38 13.85 24.96
C TRP A 202 16.51 14.61 25.67
N GLY A 203 17.76 14.41 25.25
CA GLY A 203 18.92 15.18 25.73
C GLY A 203 18.86 16.68 25.41
N MET A 204 18.04 17.09 24.43
CA MET A 204 17.74 18.49 24.12
C MET A 204 16.51 19.03 24.89
N GLY A 205 15.94 18.27 25.83
CA GLY A 205 14.70 18.61 26.53
C GLY A 205 13.42 18.42 25.71
N ILE A 206 13.53 17.89 24.49
CA ILE A 206 12.41 17.62 23.59
C ILE A 206 11.83 16.26 23.99
N VAL A 207 10.71 16.25 24.73
CA VAL A 207 10.14 15.03 25.38
C VAL A 207 8.62 14.88 25.20
N GLY A 208 7.99 15.67 24.33
CA GLY A 208 6.54 15.68 24.11
C GLY A 208 5.76 16.78 24.83
N THR A 209 6.41 17.54 25.73
CA THR A 209 5.75 18.62 26.51
C THR A 209 5.02 19.62 25.62
N GLY A 210 3.79 19.97 25.99
CA GLY A 210 2.96 20.95 25.28
C GLY A 210 2.18 20.39 24.08
N VAL A 211 2.35 19.10 23.75
CA VAL A 211 1.63 18.43 22.65
C VAL A 211 0.53 17.54 23.21
N LYS A 212 -0.68 17.68 22.70
CA LYS A 212 -1.81 16.78 22.95
C LYS A 212 -1.85 15.69 21.90
N VAL A 213 -1.76 14.44 22.33
CA VAL A 213 -1.84 13.26 21.46
C VAL A 213 -3.08 12.42 21.81
N ALA A 214 -3.91 12.17 20.80
CA ALA A 214 -5.09 11.32 20.92
C ALA A 214 -4.82 9.90 20.41
N VAL A 215 -5.30 8.90 21.15
CA VAL A 215 -5.31 7.49 20.75
C VAL A 215 -6.75 7.02 20.66
N PHE A 216 -7.19 6.65 19.45
CA PHE A 216 -8.52 6.11 19.18
C PHE A 216 -8.42 4.59 19.12
N ASP A 217 -8.78 3.91 20.20
CA ASP A 217 -8.62 2.44 20.31
C ASP A 217 -9.50 1.82 21.42
N THR A 218 -9.02 0.76 22.08
CA THR A 218 -9.70 0.01 23.16
C THR A 218 -9.60 0.65 24.55
N GLY A 219 -9.01 1.85 24.70
CA GLY A 219 -8.83 2.50 25.99
C GLY A 219 -7.43 2.27 26.61
N LEU A 220 -7.28 2.65 27.89
CA LEU A 220 -6.05 2.54 28.68
C LEU A 220 -6.40 2.66 30.16
N SER A 221 -5.79 1.85 31.04
CA SER A 221 -6.05 1.95 32.49
C SER A 221 -5.46 3.22 33.14
N LYS A 222 -6.24 3.87 34.03
CA LYS A 222 -5.87 5.13 34.71
C LYS A 222 -4.65 5.00 35.61
N THR A 223 -4.49 3.83 36.24
CA THR A 223 -3.43 3.56 37.24
C THR A 223 -2.24 2.82 36.63
N HIS A 224 -2.16 2.72 35.30
CA HIS A 224 -1.12 1.97 34.61
C HIS A 224 0.27 2.58 34.85
N PRO A 225 1.24 1.84 35.43
CA PRO A 225 2.45 2.41 36.05
C PRO A 225 3.41 3.10 35.08
N HIS A 226 3.32 2.78 33.79
CA HIS A 226 4.19 3.35 32.74
C HIS A 226 3.84 4.80 32.37
N PHE A 227 2.63 5.30 32.66
CA PHE A 227 2.16 6.60 32.14
C PHE A 227 2.18 7.69 33.22
N LYS A 228 2.76 8.85 32.88
CA LYS A 228 2.88 10.02 33.77
C LYS A 228 1.78 11.07 33.53
N ARG A 229 1.33 11.23 32.28
CA ARG A 229 0.46 12.34 31.83
C ARG A 229 -0.78 11.87 31.05
N ILE A 230 -1.56 10.97 31.64
CA ILE A 230 -2.93 10.70 31.15
C ILE A 230 -3.79 11.93 31.47
N LYS A 231 -4.06 12.76 30.47
CA LYS A 231 -4.82 14.01 30.60
C LYS A 231 -6.32 13.74 30.66
N GLU A 232 -6.79 12.85 29.79
CA GLU A 232 -8.21 12.57 29.61
C GLU A 232 -8.40 11.12 29.14
N ARG A 233 -9.49 10.49 29.59
CA ARG A 233 -10.00 9.24 29.02
C ARG A 233 -11.48 9.42 28.79
N THR A 234 -11.99 9.08 27.61
CA THR A 234 -13.42 9.10 27.29
C THR A 234 -13.87 7.78 26.70
N ASP A 235 -15.13 7.43 26.95
CA ASP A 235 -15.82 6.31 26.30
C ASP A 235 -16.80 6.90 25.29
N TRP A 236 -16.69 6.45 24.04
CA TRP A 236 -17.62 6.76 22.96
C TRP A 236 -18.60 5.60 22.70
N THR A 237 -18.37 4.47 23.36
CA THR A 237 -19.18 3.25 23.27
C THR A 237 -20.31 3.24 24.30
N ASN A 238 -21.21 2.26 24.18
CA ASN A 238 -22.28 2.05 25.16
C ASN A 238 -21.88 1.22 26.40
N GLU A 239 -20.63 0.74 26.52
CA GLU A 239 -20.19 -0.10 27.64
C GLU A 239 -19.89 0.68 28.94
N ARG A 240 -19.79 2.01 28.87
CA ARG A 240 -19.56 2.91 30.02
C ARG A 240 -18.30 2.58 30.82
N THR A 241 -17.24 2.20 30.12
CA THR A 241 -15.95 1.85 30.71
C THR A 241 -14.79 2.56 30.03
N LEU A 242 -13.76 2.87 30.80
CA LEU A 242 -12.54 3.54 30.32
C LEU A 242 -11.31 2.62 30.39
N GLU A 243 -11.49 1.40 30.91
CA GLU A 243 -10.43 0.39 31.03
C GLU A 243 -10.24 -0.36 29.71
N ASP A 244 -9.00 -0.80 29.47
CA ASP A 244 -8.65 -1.56 28.27
C ASP A 244 -8.82 -3.06 28.49
N GLY A 245 -9.89 -3.64 27.96
CA GLY A 245 -10.16 -5.08 28.04
C GLY A 245 -9.35 -5.94 27.08
N LEU A 246 -8.67 -5.35 26.08
CA LEU A 246 -8.02 -6.09 24.97
C LEU A 246 -6.51 -5.85 24.88
N GLY A 247 -6.02 -4.74 25.43
CA GLY A 247 -4.60 -4.41 25.55
C GLY A 247 -3.99 -3.73 24.34
N HIS A 248 -4.74 -3.57 23.24
CA HIS A 248 -4.23 -2.94 22.02
C HIS A 248 -4.02 -1.44 22.26
N GLY A 249 -5.02 -0.73 22.78
CA GLY A 249 -4.92 0.69 23.15
C GLY A 249 -3.80 0.97 24.18
N THR A 250 -3.63 0.10 25.19
CA THR A 250 -2.54 0.21 26.16
C THR A 250 -1.16 0.09 25.51
N PHE A 251 -1.00 -0.83 24.55
CA PHE A 251 0.25 -0.99 23.81
C PHE A 251 0.53 0.21 22.89
N VAL A 252 -0.49 0.63 22.12
CA VAL A 252 -0.44 1.78 21.19
C VAL A 252 -0.07 3.06 21.94
N ALA A 253 -0.77 3.37 23.03
CA ALA A 253 -0.43 4.47 23.92
C ALA A 253 0.98 4.33 24.51
N GLY A 254 1.40 3.11 24.86
CA GLY A 254 2.72 2.83 25.42
C GLY A 254 3.87 3.19 24.48
N VAL A 255 3.78 2.82 23.20
CA VAL A 255 4.75 3.18 22.17
C VAL A 255 4.83 4.70 21.97
N ILE A 256 3.72 5.41 22.15
CA ILE A 256 3.68 6.88 22.04
C ILE A 256 4.28 7.56 23.29
N ALA A 257 3.84 7.22 24.50
CA ALA A 257 4.05 8.02 25.72
C ALA A 257 4.38 7.22 27.01
N SER A 258 4.88 5.98 26.91
CA SER A 258 5.43 5.28 28.09
C SER A 258 6.64 6.01 28.66
N SER A 259 6.65 6.25 29.97
CA SER A 259 7.69 6.96 30.74
C SER A 259 8.50 6.05 31.67
N LYS A 260 8.08 4.81 31.88
CA LYS A 260 8.78 3.78 32.67
C LYS A 260 8.60 2.44 31.97
N GLU A 261 9.68 1.70 31.80
CA GLU A 261 9.73 0.40 31.13
C GLU A 261 9.17 0.42 29.68
N CYS A 262 10.02 0.04 28.72
CA CYS A 262 9.67 0.06 27.30
C CYS A 262 9.17 1.43 26.85
N LEU A 263 10.06 2.42 27.05
CA LEU A 263 9.86 3.84 26.79
C LEU A 263 9.19 4.10 25.44
N GLY A 264 8.17 4.95 25.46
CA GLY A 264 7.60 5.56 24.27
C GLY A 264 8.39 6.78 23.85
N PHE A 265 8.09 7.32 22.68
CA PHE A 265 8.84 8.44 22.10
C PHE A 265 8.66 9.77 22.85
N ALA A 266 7.45 10.07 23.33
CA ALA A 266 7.05 11.35 23.88
C ALA A 266 6.47 11.21 25.30
N PRO A 267 7.28 10.86 26.31
CA PRO A 267 6.82 10.46 27.65
C PRO A 267 6.14 11.58 28.45
N ASP A 268 6.33 12.85 28.08
CA ASP A 268 5.74 14.01 28.76
C ASP A 268 4.63 14.71 27.96
N ALA A 269 4.13 14.09 26.87
CA ALA A 269 2.96 14.55 26.13
C ALA A 269 1.65 14.45 26.94
N GLU A 270 0.66 15.29 26.61
CA GLU A 270 -0.70 15.18 27.15
C GLU A 270 -1.48 14.08 26.40
N LEU A 271 -1.62 12.91 27.03
CA LEU A 271 -2.29 11.76 26.43
C LEU A 271 -3.80 11.83 26.64
N HIS A 272 -4.55 11.88 25.53
CA HIS A 272 -6.01 11.75 25.48
C HIS A 272 -6.37 10.37 24.91
N VAL A 273 -7.04 9.52 25.70
CA VAL A 273 -7.40 8.16 25.26
C VAL A 273 -8.89 8.07 25.01
N PHE A 274 -9.26 7.91 23.74
CA PHE A 274 -10.64 7.84 23.30
C PHE A 274 -10.96 6.37 23.00
N ARG A 275 -11.74 5.74 23.88
CA ARG A 275 -12.23 4.38 23.66
C ARG A 275 -13.36 4.45 22.63
N VAL A 276 -13.10 3.90 21.44
CA VAL A 276 -14.06 3.85 20.33
C VAL A 276 -14.44 2.42 19.94
N PHE A 277 -13.82 1.40 20.54
CA PHE A 277 -14.22 -0.01 20.42
C PHE A 277 -14.61 -0.61 21.76
N THR A 278 -15.67 -1.42 21.76
CA THR A 278 -16.10 -2.25 22.89
C THR A 278 -15.13 -3.41 23.15
N ASN A 279 -15.33 -4.13 24.25
CA ASN A 279 -14.57 -5.37 24.52
C ASN A 279 -14.98 -6.51 23.57
N ASN A 280 -16.21 -6.47 23.06
CA ASN A 280 -16.67 -7.30 21.93
C ASN A 280 -16.15 -6.81 20.57
N GLN A 281 -15.27 -5.80 20.57
CA GLN A 281 -14.59 -5.22 19.41
C GLN A 281 -15.51 -4.58 18.37
N VAL A 282 -16.59 -3.98 18.85
CA VAL A 282 -17.61 -3.28 18.06
C VAL A 282 -17.44 -1.77 18.21
N SER A 283 -17.63 -1.04 17.12
CA SER A 283 -17.70 0.42 17.05
C SER A 283 -18.90 0.85 16.19
N TYR A 284 -19.20 2.14 16.11
CA TYR A 284 -20.16 2.69 15.14
C TYR A 284 -19.58 3.92 14.45
N THR A 285 -19.98 4.19 13.21
CA THR A 285 -19.58 5.41 12.48
C THR A 285 -19.86 6.66 13.32
N SER A 286 -21.07 6.81 13.86
CA SER A 286 -21.41 7.95 14.72
C SER A 286 -20.50 8.13 15.94
N TRP A 287 -19.93 7.04 16.50
CA TRP A 287 -18.99 7.12 17.63
C TRP A 287 -17.64 7.71 17.18
N PHE A 288 -17.16 7.37 15.98
CA PHE A 288 -16.00 8.02 15.38
C PHE A 288 -16.28 9.49 15.08
N LEU A 289 -17.43 9.82 14.48
CA LEU A 289 -17.80 11.22 14.18
C LEU A 289 -17.81 12.09 15.44
N ASP A 290 -18.37 11.59 16.53
CA ASP A 290 -18.39 12.28 17.83
C ASP A 290 -17.00 12.40 18.45
N ALA A 291 -16.21 11.32 18.41
CA ALA A 291 -14.83 11.34 18.89
C ALA A 291 -13.96 12.33 18.10
N PHE A 292 -14.14 12.44 16.78
CA PHE A 292 -13.46 13.42 15.94
C PHE A 292 -13.94 14.86 16.21
N ASN A 293 -15.24 15.10 16.31
CA ASN A 293 -15.80 16.40 16.69
C ASN A 293 -15.24 16.88 18.05
N TYR A 294 -15.10 15.97 19.01
CA TYR A 294 -14.51 16.26 20.31
C TYR A 294 -12.99 16.45 20.25
N ALA A 295 -12.27 15.74 19.38
CA ALA A 295 -10.84 15.95 19.15
C ALA A 295 -10.55 17.35 18.57
N ILE A 296 -11.38 17.81 17.61
CA ILE A 296 -11.34 19.17 17.07
C ILE A 296 -11.57 20.18 18.20
N LEU A 297 -12.65 20.03 18.97
CA LEU A 297 -12.99 20.89 20.10
C LEU A 297 -11.87 20.99 21.15
N LYS A 298 -11.21 19.88 21.48
CA LYS A 298 -10.09 19.83 22.43
C LYS A 298 -8.79 20.41 21.86
N LYS A 299 -8.75 20.72 20.56
CA LYS A 299 -7.54 21.13 19.82
C LYS A 299 -6.41 20.11 20.00
N ILE A 300 -6.71 18.84 19.72
CA ILE A 300 -5.70 17.77 19.66
C ILE A 300 -4.67 18.10 18.58
N ASN A 301 -3.39 17.88 18.84
CA ASN A 301 -2.34 18.17 17.86
C ASN A 301 -2.03 16.96 16.98
N VAL A 302 -2.01 15.76 17.57
CA VAL A 302 -1.64 14.51 16.90
C VAL A 302 -2.72 13.46 17.20
N LEU A 303 -3.23 12.79 16.17
CA LEU A 303 -4.18 11.69 16.32
C LEU A 303 -3.59 10.42 15.69
N ASN A 304 -3.50 9.37 16.50
CA ASN A 304 -3.13 8.03 16.06
C ASN A 304 -4.38 7.17 15.92
N LEU A 305 -4.61 6.69 14.70
CA LEU A 305 -5.62 5.69 14.37
C LEU A 305 -4.91 4.39 13.93
N SER A 306 -4.64 3.49 14.87
CA SER A 306 -3.99 2.18 14.60
C SER A 306 -4.98 1.15 14.04
N ILE A 307 -5.86 1.61 13.14
CA ILE A 307 -7.09 0.97 12.70
C ILE A 307 -7.27 1.33 11.22
N GLY A 308 -7.51 0.33 10.38
CA GLY A 308 -7.77 0.52 8.96
C GLY A 308 -8.47 -0.71 8.42
N GLY A 309 -9.74 -0.55 8.06
CA GLY A 309 -10.56 -1.61 7.49
C GLY A 309 -10.47 -1.66 5.97
N PRO A 310 -11.16 -2.61 5.34
CA PRO A 310 -11.45 -2.52 3.92
C PRO A 310 -12.10 -1.16 3.59
N ASP A 311 -11.99 -0.72 2.34
CA ASP A 311 -12.30 0.65 1.91
C ASP A 311 -13.80 0.99 1.97
N PHE A 312 -14.33 1.14 3.17
CA PHE A 312 -15.69 1.61 3.36
C PHE A 312 -15.77 3.06 2.86
N MET A 313 -16.42 3.25 1.71
CA MET A 313 -16.90 4.55 1.22
C MET A 313 -18.03 5.11 2.11
N ASP A 314 -17.87 4.99 3.43
CA ASP A 314 -18.68 5.63 4.46
C ASP A 314 -18.32 7.12 4.47
N HIS A 315 -18.89 7.82 3.49
CA HIS A 315 -18.69 9.23 3.22
C HIS A 315 -18.65 10.13 4.47
N PRO A 316 -19.53 10.00 5.50
CA PRO A 316 -19.39 10.80 6.71
C PRO A 316 -18.08 10.59 7.46
N PHE A 317 -17.51 9.37 7.49
CA PHE A 317 -16.19 9.12 8.10
C PHE A 317 -15.07 9.82 7.32
N VAL A 318 -15.06 9.70 5.99
CA VAL A 318 -14.07 10.35 5.10
C VAL A 318 -14.17 11.87 5.17
N ASP A 319 -15.38 12.43 5.04
CA ASP A 319 -15.63 13.88 5.17
C ASP A 319 -15.13 14.40 6.55
N LYS A 320 -15.26 13.60 7.61
CA LYS A 320 -14.80 13.96 8.96
C LYS A 320 -13.28 13.86 9.12
N VAL A 321 -12.60 12.95 8.43
CA VAL A 321 -11.12 12.89 8.38
C VAL A 321 -10.54 14.14 7.70
N TRP A 322 -11.15 14.60 6.61
CA TRP A 322 -10.80 15.87 5.98
C TRP A 322 -11.04 17.06 6.91
N GLU A 323 -12.19 17.13 7.57
CA GLU A 323 -12.46 18.21 8.52
C GLU A 323 -11.52 18.20 9.74
N LEU A 324 -11.23 17.02 10.29
CA LEU A 324 -10.29 16.83 11.40
C LEU A 324 -8.89 17.38 11.02
N THR A 325 -8.37 16.97 9.86
CA THR A 325 -7.07 17.44 9.38
C THR A 325 -7.09 18.93 9.03
N ALA A 326 -8.18 19.45 8.44
CA ALA A 326 -8.37 20.89 8.18
C ALA A 326 -8.29 21.75 9.46
N ASN A 327 -8.70 21.21 10.60
CA ASN A 327 -8.57 21.85 11.93
C ASN A 327 -7.17 21.72 12.55
N GLY A 328 -6.15 21.36 11.76
CA GLY A 328 -4.74 21.31 12.16
C GLY A 328 -4.30 20.03 12.87
N VAL A 329 -5.18 19.03 12.99
CA VAL A 329 -4.84 17.74 13.61
C VAL A 329 -3.97 16.92 12.65
N ILE A 330 -2.78 16.51 13.11
CA ILE A 330 -1.90 15.64 12.35
C ILE A 330 -2.37 14.20 12.53
N MET A 331 -2.92 13.59 11.47
CA MET A 331 -3.47 12.23 11.52
C MET A 331 -2.47 11.19 10.98
N ILE A 332 -2.22 10.15 11.78
CA ILE A 332 -1.37 9.01 11.45
C ILE A 332 -2.23 7.74 11.46
N SER A 333 -2.14 6.93 10.40
CA SER A 333 -2.88 5.68 10.27
C SER A 333 -2.04 4.52 9.74
N ALA A 334 -2.43 3.29 10.10
CA ALA A 334 -1.81 2.05 9.68
C ALA A 334 -2.26 1.64 8.26
N ILE A 335 -1.33 1.27 7.37
CA ILE A 335 -1.66 1.02 5.95
C ILE A 335 -2.46 -0.27 5.67
N GLY A 336 -2.65 -1.15 6.66
CA GLY A 336 -3.28 -2.46 6.51
C GLY A 336 -2.34 -3.63 6.84
N ASN A 337 -2.87 -4.83 7.06
CA ASN A 337 -2.11 -6.02 7.45
C ASN A 337 -2.23 -7.17 6.42
N ASP A 338 -2.72 -6.84 5.23
CA ASP A 338 -3.24 -7.76 4.22
C ASP A 338 -2.20 -8.04 3.11
N GLY A 339 -0.96 -7.59 3.31
CA GLY A 339 0.18 -7.92 2.45
C GLY A 339 0.56 -9.41 2.51
N PRO A 340 1.26 -9.93 1.48
CA PRO A 340 2.16 -9.17 0.61
C PRO A 340 1.60 -8.78 -0.76
N LEU A 341 0.34 -9.10 -1.08
CA LEU A 341 -0.29 -8.79 -2.36
C LEU A 341 -0.36 -7.26 -2.59
N TYR A 342 -0.41 -6.85 -3.85
CA TYR A 342 -0.55 -5.44 -4.24
C TYR A 342 -2.03 -5.10 -4.37
N GLY A 343 -2.38 -3.83 -4.09
CA GLY A 343 -3.77 -3.38 -4.02
C GLY A 343 -4.41 -3.56 -2.64
N THR A 344 -3.61 -3.86 -1.61
CA THR A 344 -4.07 -4.26 -0.27
C THR A 344 -4.17 -3.11 0.73
N LEU A 345 -4.19 -1.84 0.26
CA LEU A 345 -4.14 -0.66 1.11
C LEU A 345 -5.50 -0.39 1.78
N ASN A 346 -5.47 -0.03 3.06
CA ASN A 346 -6.69 0.18 3.85
C ASN A 346 -6.98 1.66 4.15
N ASN A 347 -8.26 2.02 4.18
CA ASN A 347 -8.76 3.35 4.52
C ASN A 347 -8.65 3.60 6.05
N PRO A 348 -8.29 4.80 6.53
CA PRO A 348 -8.02 6.05 5.78
C PRO A 348 -6.53 6.28 5.48
N ALA A 349 -5.65 5.27 5.64
CA ALA A 349 -4.21 5.45 5.49
C ALA A 349 -3.77 5.70 4.04
N ASP A 350 -4.63 5.39 3.07
CA ASP A 350 -4.51 5.62 1.63
C ASP A 350 -4.87 7.05 1.18
N GLN A 351 -5.48 7.86 2.05
CA GLN A 351 -5.88 9.25 1.74
C GLN A 351 -4.69 10.20 1.67
N MET A 352 -4.80 11.26 0.86
CA MET A 352 -3.69 12.18 0.59
C MET A 352 -3.24 12.99 1.83
N ASP A 353 -4.15 13.32 2.74
CA ASP A 353 -3.86 14.17 3.92
C ASP A 353 -3.49 13.38 5.19
N VAL A 354 -3.72 12.08 5.18
CA VAL A 354 -3.34 11.15 6.26
C VAL A 354 -1.90 10.68 6.04
N ILE A 355 -1.12 10.58 7.12
CA ILE A 355 0.21 9.93 7.10
C ILE A 355 -0.01 8.41 7.22
N GLY A 356 0.03 7.72 6.09
CA GLY A 356 -0.13 6.27 5.98
C GLY A 356 1.19 5.54 6.20
N VAL A 357 1.21 4.62 7.18
CA VAL A 357 2.45 4.00 7.69
C VAL A 357 2.50 2.50 7.40
N GLY A 358 3.52 2.08 6.64
CA GLY A 358 3.86 0.67 6.44
C GLY A 358 4.85 0.11 7.46
N GLY A 359 4.90 -1.22 7.58
CA GLY A 359 5.69 -1.94 8.58
C GLY A 359 6.96 -2.60 8.01
N ILE A 360 8.09 -2.43 8.71
CA ILE A 360 9.35 -3.17 8.48
C ILE A 360 9.77 -4.01 9.70
N ASN A 361 10.71 -4.93 9.49
CA ASN A 361 11.42 -5.64 10.55
C ASN A 361 12.75 -4.95 10.95
N PHE A 362 13.45 -5.50 11.94
CA PHE A 362 14.76 -4.99 12.40
C PHE A 362 15.92 -5.28 11.42
N GLU A 363 15.64 -5.96 10.32
CA GLU A 363 16.54 -6.21 9.19
C GLU A 363 16.42 -5.16 8.08
N ASP A 364 15.58 -4.12 8.25
CA ASP A 364 15.25 -3.13 7.22
C ASP A 364 14.53 -3.72 5.98
N GLN A 365 13.76 -4.79 6.17
CA GLN A 365 12.91 -5.41 5.13
C GLN A 365 11.44 -5.09 5.37
N ILE A 366 10.67 -4.91 4.29
CA ILE A 366 9.20 -4.81 4.35
C ILE A 366 8.65 -6.06 5.04
N ALA A 367 7.86 -5.86 6.09
CA ALA A 367 7.25 -6.96 6.83
C ALA A 367 6.20 -7.64 5.95
N LYS A 368 6.16 -8.98 5.92
CA LYS A 368 5.30 -9.73 4.99
C LYS A 368 3.83 -9.27 5.02
N PHE A 369 3.29 -9.04 6.21
CA PHE A 369 1.93 -8.55 6.46
C PHE A 369 1.68 -7.10 6.02
N SER A 370 2.70 -6.26 5.84
CA SER A 370 2.45 -4.84 5.53
C SER A 370 1.77 -4.72 4.17
N SER A 371 0.54 -4.21 4.15
CA SER A 371 -0.17 -3.86 2.92
C SER A 371 0.67 -2.93 2.03
N ARG A 372 0.49 -3.05 0.72
CA ARG A 372 1.30 -2.38 -0.31
C ARG A 372 0.61 -2.34 -1.68
N GLY A 373 1.26 -1.67 -2.62
CA GLY A 373 0.75 -1.41 -3.96
C GLY A 373 0.32 0.06 -4.11
N MET A 374 -0.17 0.39 -5.29
CA MET A 374 -0.81 1.67 -5.57
C MET A 374 -2.18 1.76 -4.88
N SER A 375 -2.67 2.98 -4.64
CA SER A 375 -4.10 3.16 -4.33
C SER A 375 -4.96 2.73 -5.51
N THR A 376 -5.98 1.92 -5.26
CA THR A 376 -6.96 1.54 -6.30
C THR A 376 -7.92 2.69 -6.63
N TRP A 377 -7.96 3.75 -5.81
CA TRP A 377 -8.84 4.92 -5.92
C TRP A 377 -8.91 5.58 -7.30
N GLU A 378 -7.81 5.57 -8.05
CA GLU A 378 -7.75 6.20 -9.37
C GLU A 378 -8.15 5.24 -10.50
N LEU A 379 -8.30 3.93 -10.24
CA LEU A 379 -8.64 2.95 -11.26
C LEU A 379 -10.10 3.13 -11.75
N PRO A 380 -10.37 2.97 -13.06
CA PRO A 380 -9.49 2.47 -14.13
C PRO A 380 -8.57 3.53 -14.78
N GLN A 381 -8.48 4.75 -14.22
CA GLN A 381 -7.72 5.86 -14.79
C GLN A 381 -6.26 5.90 -14.29
N GLY A 382 -5.37 5.24 -15.03
CA GLY A 382 -3.94 5.26 -14.77
C GLY A 382 -3.49 4.24 -13.72
N TYR A 383 -2.45 4.58 -12.95
CA TYR A 383 -1.63 3.62 -12.19
C TYR A 383 -1.71 3.85 -10.65
N GLY A 384 -2.78 4.47 -10.15
CA GLY A 384 -2.95 4.80 -8.73
C GLY A 384 -1.93 5.82 -8.17
N ARG A 385 -2.03 6.16 -6.86
CA ARG A 385 -1.09 7.05 -6.14
C ARG A 385 -0.09 6.26 -5.28
N VAL A 386 1.04 6.90 -4.99
CA VAL A 386 2.11 6.36 -4.13
C VAL A 386 1.66 6.30 -2.67
N LYS A 387 1.53 5.08 -2.14
CA LYS A 387 1.32 4.76 -0.72
C LYS A 387 2.09 3.46 -0.37
N PRO A 388 2.43 3.20 0.91
CA PRO A 388 2.35 4.10 2.08
C PRO A 388 3.19 5.38 1.88
N ASP A 389 3.05 6.39 2.74
CA ASP A 389 3.87 7.60 2.64
C ASP A 389 5.31 7.34 3.10
N ILE A 390 5.45 6.59 4.19
CA ILE A 390 6.70 6.15 4.81
C ILE A 390 6.54 4.78 5.45
N VAL A 391 7.65 4.13 5.79
CA VAL A 391 7.67 2.90 6.59
C VAL A 391 8.43 3.09 7.90
N THR A 392 8.06 2.31 8.92
CA THR A 392 8.84 2.19 10.15
C THR A 392 8.69 0.80 10.75
N TYR A 393 9.43 0.51 11.80
CA TYR A 393 9.40 -0.78 12.47
C TYR A 393 7.99 -1.15 12.94
N GLY A 394 7.46 -2.22 12.36
CA GLY A 394 6.16 -2.80 12.71
C GLY A 394 6.26 -4.26 13.14
N SER A 395 7.41 -4.92 13.03
CA SER A 395 7.61 -6.30 13.52
C SER A 395 8.34 -6.34 14.85
N THR A 396 7.84 -7.15 15.79
CA THR A 396 8.47 -7.44 17.09
C THR A 396 8.81 -6.21 17.93
N VAL A 397 7.98 -5.16 17.88
CA VAL A 397 8.17 -3.94 18.68
C VAL A 397 7.69 -4.16 20.10
N ARG A 398 8.49 -3.69 21.07
CA ARG A 398 8.23 -3.83 22.51
C ARG A 398 7.51 -2.58 23.06
N GLY A 399 6.41 -2.79 23.76
CA GLY A 399 5.57 -1.73 24.34
C GLY A 399 4.77 -2.21 25.56
N SER A 400 3.94 -1.35 26.14
CA SER A 400 3.20 -1.63 27.38
C SER A 400 2.18 -2.78 27.24
N SER A 401 2.03 -3.57 28.30
CA SER A 401 0.98 -4.59 28.48
C SER A 401 0.00 -4.13 29.58
N ILE A 402 -1.26 -4.56 29.54
CA ILE A 402 -2.28 -4.20 30.56
C ILE A 402 -1.79 -4.46 32.00
N LYS A 403 -0.94 -5.47 32.19
CA LYS A 403 -0.41 -5.90 33.49
C LYS A 403 0.66 -4.97 34.07
N GLY A 404 0.98 -3.84 33.43
CA GLY A 404 2.07 -2.97 33.84
C GLY A 404 3.46 -3.58 33.60
N SER A 405 3.57 -4.46 32.60
CA SER A 405 4.83 -5.02 32.10
C SER A 405 5.00 -4.65 30.63
N CYS A 406 6.03 -5.16 29.96
CA CYS A 406 6.15 -5.04 28.52
C CYS A 406 5.70 -6.30 27.78
N ARG A 407 5.10 -6.11 26.60
CA ARG A 407 4.84 -7.17 25.60
C ARG A 407 5.41 -6.80 24.24
N THR A 408 5.46 -7.79 23.33
CA THR A 408 6.06 -7.64 22.00
C THR A 408 5.03 -7.96 20.93
N LEU A 409 4.70 -6.99 20.06
CA LEU A 409 3.69 -7.14 18.99
C LEU A 409 4.27 -6.91 17.60
N SER A 410 3.53 -7.37 16.59
CA SER A 410 3.83 -7.15 15.17
C SER A 410 2.55 -6.81 14.39
N GLY A 411 2.58 -5.75 13.57
CA GLY A 411 1.48 -5.28 12.72
C GLY A 411 1.74 -3.86 12.20
N THR A 412 1.00 -3.38 11.21
CA THR A 412 1.05 -1.94 10.82
C THR A 412 0.36 -1.06 11.86
N SER A 413 -0.59 -1.61 12.61
CA SER A 413 -1.13 -1.03 13.85
C SER A 413 -0.07 -0.80 14.94
N VAL A 414 1.09 -1.47 14.83
CA VAL A 414 2.28 -1.29 15.69
C VAL A 414 3.27 -0.27 15.09
N ALA A 415 3.33 -0.15 13.76
CA ALA A 415 4.15 0.85 13.07
C ALA A 415 3.55 2.27 13.17
N SER A 416 2.24 2.40 13.05
CA SER A 416 1.50 3.68 13.20
C SER A 416 1.85 4.45 14.49
N PRO A 417 1.80 3.86 15.71
CA PRO A 417 2.14 4.56 16.94
C PRO A 417 3.64 4.87 17.10
N VAL A 418 4.54 4.15 16.40
CA VAL A 418 5.96 4.55 16.31
C VAL A 418 6.07 5.88 15.58
N VAL A 419 5.33 6.08 14.48
CA VAL A 419 5.30 7.38 13.77
C VAL A 419 4.54 8.43 14.59
N ALA A 420 3.39 8.11 15.19
CA ALA A 420 2.65 9.08 16.01
C ALA A 420 3.46 9.55 17.24
N GLY A 421 4.19 8.64 17.89
CA GLY A 421 5.12 8.98 18.97
C GLY A 421 6.25 9.87 18.47
N ALA A 422 6.86 9.53 17.34
CA ALA A 422 7.89 10.36 16.70
C ALA A 422 7.36 11.77 16.33
N VAL A 423 6.17 11.87 15.71
CA VAL A 423 5.52 13.14 15.38
C VAL A 423 5.21 13.97 16.63
N THR A 424 4.72 13.34 17.70
CA THR A 424 4.47 14.01 18.99
C THR A 424 5.75 14.56 19.60
N LEU A 425 6.84 13.80 19.54
CA LEU A 425 8.16 14.22 19.98
C LEU A 425 8.68 15.40 19.15
N LEU A 426 8.66 15.27 17.82
CA LEU A 426 9.07 16.30 16.87
C LEU A 426 8.30 17.60 17.05
N ALA A 427 6.96 17.54 17.12
CA ALA A 427 6.09 18.68 17.32
C ALA A 427 6.47 19.46 18.59
N SER A 428 6.77 18.77 19.70
CA SER A 428 7.17 19.43 20.96
C SER A 428 8.46 20.25 20.82
N GLY A 429 9.38 19.81 19.97
CA GLY A 429 10.64 20.52 19.71
C GLY A 429 10.50 21.75 18.80
N VAL A 430 9.35 21.93 18.16
CA VAL A 430 9.10 23.02 17.18
C VAL A 430 7.84 23.85 17.48
N LEU A 431 7.27 23.77 18.68
CA LEU A 431 6.10 24.59 19.09
C LEU A 431 6.33 26.10 18.89
N HIS A 432 7.58 26.56 19.08
CA HIS A 432 7.99 27.94 18.85
C HIS A 432 7.86 28.43 17.39
N ARG A 433 7.62 27.52 16.43
CA ARG A 433 7.42 27.84 15.00
C ARG A 433 5.96 28.22 14.67
N GLY A 434 4.99 27.97 15.57
CA GLY A 434 3.58 28.28 15.35
C GLY A 434 2.99 27.62 14.09
N ASN A 435 2.08 28.33 13.40
CA ASN A 435 1.34 27.84 12.22
C ASN A 435 2.22 27.49 11.00
N ALA A 436 3.53 27.78 11.04
CA ALA A 436 4.48 27.22 10.08
C ALA A 436 4.56 25.68 10.16
N ILE A 437 4.15 25.09 11.29
CA ILE A 437 4.04 23.64 11.50
C ILE A 437 2.56 23.25 11.50
N ASN A 438 2.14 22.65 10.40
CA ASN A 438 0.79 22.16 10.08
C ASN A 438 0.84 20.72 9.54
N PRO A 439 -0.29 20.01 9.35
CA PRO A 439 -0.33 18.63 8.86
C PRO A 439 0.48 18.37 7.59
N ALA A 440 0.37 19.23 6.56
CA ALA A 440 1.19 19.12 5.35
C ALA A 440 2.68 19.25 5.66
N SER A 441 3.11 20.27 6.40
CA SER A 441 4.53 20.48 6.72
C SER A 441 5.16 19.31 7.50
N MET A 442 4.41 18.68 8.41
CA MET A 442 4.86 17.49 9.13
C MET A 442 4.99 16.30 8.18
N LYS A 443 3.97 16.06 7.34
CA LYS A 443 3.99 15.01 6.33
C LYS A 443 5.16 15.19 5.34
N GLN A 444 5.33 16.41 4.81
CA GLN A 444 6.47 16.82 3.99
C GLN A 444 7.80 16.55 4.71
N ALA A 445 7.92 16.88 5.99
CA ALA A 445 9.14 16.68 6.76
C ALA A 445 9.54 15.21 6.90
N LEU A 446 8.57 14.33 7.19
CA LEU A 446 8.79 12.88 7.31
C LEU A 446 9.21 12.27 5.97
N MET A 447 8.56 12.67 4.88
CA MET A 447 8.88 12.20 3.52
C MET A 447 10.23 12.75 3.03
N ALA A 448 10.57 14.00 3.37
CA ALA A 448 11.83 14.65 3.04
C ALA A 448 13.06 14.04 3.71
N SER A 449 12.88 13.49 4.90
CA SER A 449 13.96 12.95 5.73
C SER A 449 14.11 11.44 5.61
N ALA A 450 13.07 10.74 5.11
CA ALA A 450 13.03 9.30 4.99
C ALA A 450 14.24 8.72 4.24
N ARG A 451 14.79 7.63 4.79
CA ARG A 451 15.89 6.88 4.21
C ARG A 451 15.34 5.69 3.42
N ARG A 452 15.43 5.76 2.09
CA ARG A 452 15.08 4.65 1.20
C ARG A 452 15.78 3.34 1.56
N LEU A 453 15.02 2.26 1.47
CA LEU A 453 15.45 0.88 1.56
C LEU A 453 15.91 0.41 0.18
N PRO A 454 17.06 -0.29 0.06
CA PRO A 454 17.57 -0.74 -1.24
C PRO A 454 16.75 -1.91 -1.79
N GLY A 455 16.45 -1.89 -3.09
CA GLY A 455 15.74 -2.98 -3.77
C GLY A 455 14.24 -3.10 -3.45
N VAL A 456 13.63 -2.03 -2.93
CA VAL A 456 12.20 -1.94 -2.60
C VAL A 456 11.62 -0.75 -3.37
N ASN A 457 10.45 -0.90 -3.99
CA ASN A 457 9.89 0.17 -4.83
C ASN A 457 8.96 1.13 -4.06
N MET A 458 8.60 2.27 -4.66
CA MET A 458 7.86 3.33 -3.98
C MET A 458 6.46 2.92 -3.50
N PHE A 459 5.82 1.92 -4.15
CA PHE A 459 4.53 1.37 -3.72
C PHE A 459 4.63 0.36 -2.57
N GLU A 460 5.85 0.09 -2.07
CA GLU A 460 6.09 -0.78 -0.91
C GLU A 460 6.69 -0.02 0.28
N GLN A 461 7.52 0.99 0.02
CA GLN A 461 8.20 1.77 1.05
C GLN A 461 7.79 3.26 1.15
N GLY A 462 6.99 3.77 0.21
CA GLY A 462 6.79 5.21 0.06
C GLY A 462 8.12 5.93 -0.18
N HIS A 463 8.36 7.00 0.57
CA HIS A 463 9.64 7.73 0.56
C HIS A 463 10.75 7.00 1.35
N GLY A 464 10.41 5.93 2.06
CA GLY A 464 11.34 5.06 2.77
C GLY A 464 11.15 5.06 4.30
N LYS A 465 12.20 4.64 5.00
CA LYS A 465 12.17 4.48 6.45
C LYS A 465 12.30 5.83 7.17
N LEU A 466 11.45 6.07 8.15
CA LEU A 466 11.49 7.25 9.03
C LEU A 466 12.90 7.50 9.63
N ASP A 467 13.41 8.73 9.45
CA ASP A 467 14.64 9.26 10.06
C ASP A 467 14.29 10.43 10.99
N LEU A 468 14.24 10.14 12.30
CA LEU A 468 13.74 11.06 13.32
C LEU A 468 14.58 12.35 13.40
N LEU A 469 15.91 12.24 13.35
CA LEU A 469 16.81 13.39 13.53
C LEU A 469 16.80 14.30 12.31
N LYS A 470 16.78 13.75 11.09
CA LYS A 470 16.64 14.57 9.88
C LYS A 470 15.26 15.23 9.80
N ALA A 471 14.20 14.55 10.24
CA ALA A 471 12.87 15.16 10.33
C ALA A 471 12.86 16.38 11.26
N TYR A 472 13.54 16.30 12.42
CA TYR A 472 13.69 17.43 13.33
C TYR A 472 14.47 18.60 12.71
N GLN A 473 15.63 18.34 12.09
CA GLN A 473 16.44 19.36 11.41
C GLN A 473 15.63 20.09 10.33
N VAL A 474 14.83 19.32 9.57
CA VAL A 474 13.88 19.83 8.58
C VAL A 474 12.86 20.76 9.23
N LEU A 475 12.12 20.30 10.23
CA LEU A 475 11.03 21.08 10.85
C LEU A 475 11.55 22.38 11.51
N ASN A 476 12.72 22.31 12.15
CA ASN A 476 13.34 23.45 12.82
C ASN A 476 13.71 24.58 11.84
N SER A 477 13.98 24.26 10.57
CA SER A 477 14.29 25.24 9.51
C SER A 477 13.25 25.29 8.39
N TYR A 478 12.09 24.65 8.59
CA TYR A 478 11.00 24.55 7.62
C TYR A 478 10.43 25.92 7.26
N LYS A 479 10.27 26.19 5.97
CA LYS A 479 9.56 27.36 5.44
C LYS A 479 8.29 26.87 4.73
N PRO A 480 7.12 27.52 4.94
CA PRO A 480 5.88 27.17 4.24
C PRO A 480 6.08 27.08 2.72
N GLN A 481 5.81 25.90 2.14
CA GLN A 481 6.02 25.63 0.72
C GLN A 481 5.10 24.51 0.22
N ALA A 482 4.90 24.46 -1.10
CA ALA A 482 4.33 23.28 -1.74
C ALA A 482 5.42 22.19 -1.94
N SER A 483 5.01 20.95 -2.21
CA SER A 483 5.91 19.89 -2.69
C SER A 483 5.15 18.77 -3.41
N PHE A 484 5.88 17.87 -4.06
CA PHE A 484 5.32 16.72 -4.78
C PHE A 484 5.63 15.37 -4.12
N SER A 485 4.72 14.42 -4.26
CA SER A 485 4.89 13.00 -3.94
C SER A 485 4.40 12.14 -5.11
N PRO A 486 5.29 11.44 -5.85
CA PRO A 486 6.75 11.44 -5.70
C PRO A 486 7.38 12.81 -6.05
N SER A 487 8.61 13.06 -5.58
CA SER A 487 9.28 14.36 -5.74
C SER A 487 9.94 14.58 -7.12
N TYR A 488 9.96 13.55 -7.96
CA TYR A 488 10.39 13.55 -9.36
C TYR A 488 9.79 12.34 -10.07
N ILE A 489 9.93 12.27 -11.40
CA ILE A 489 9.57 11.13 -12.24
C ILE A 489 10.81 10.75 -13.06
N ASP A 490 11.41 9.58 -12.77
CA ASP A 490 12.55 9.04 -13.54
C ASP A 490 12.24 7.61 -13.99
N LEU A 491 11.78 7.46 -15.24
CA LEU A 491 11.40 6.16 -15.81
C LEU A 491 12.62 5.28 -16.15
N SER A 492 13.83 5.66 -15.75
CA SER A 492 15.01 4.78 -15.78
C SER A 492 15.41 4.23 -14.41
N GLU A 493 14.82 4.70 -13.30
CA GLU A 493 15.17 4.26 -11.95
C GLU A 493 14.36 3.03 -11.51
N CYS A 494 14.69 1.85 -12.04
CA CYS A 494 13.83 0.68 -11.85
C CYS A 494 13.71 0.11 -10.43
N GLN A 495 14.62 0.45 -9.52
CA GLN A 495 14.50 0.02 -8.12
C GLN A 495 13.39 0.75 -7.37
N TYR A 496 13.00 1.95 -7.81
CA TYR A 496 12.05 2.82 -7.09
C TYR A 496 10.80 3.11 -7.91
N MET A 497 10.93 3.41 -9.21
CA MET A 497 9.85 3.83 -10.13
C MET A 497 9.16 2.66 -10.85
N TRP A 498 9.08 1.48 -10.22
CA TRP A 498 8.22 0.40 -10.71
C TRP A 498 6.73 0.81 -10.58
N PRO A 499 5.83 0.50 -11.54
CA PRO A 499 6.06 -0.27 -12.77
C PRO A 499 6.56 0.56 -13.96
N TYR A 500 6.45 1.90 -13.89
CA TYR A 500 6.71 2.81 -15.00
C TYR A 500 8.10 2.66 -15.65
N CYS A 501 9.08 2.21 -14.88
CA CYS A 501 10.45 1.98 -15.35
C CYS A 501 10.61 0.76 -16.28
N THR A 502 9.67 -0.19 -16.22
CA THR A 502 9.87 -1.53 -16.81
C THR A 502 9.78 -1.52 -18.33
N GLN A 503 9.25 -0.45 -18.91
CA GLN A 503 9.20 -0.22 -20.35
C GLN A 503 9.56 1.23 -20.70
N PRO A 504 10.41 1.45 -21.72
CA PRO A 504 10.63 2.78 -22.29
C PRO A 504 9.38 3.24 -23.05
N LEU A 505 9.24 4.56 -23.19
CA LEU A 505 8.18 5.18 -23.99
C LEU A 505 8.51 5.08 -25.49
N TYR A 506 7.48 5.12 -26.33
CA TYR A 506 7.61 5.16 -27.79
C TYR A 506 6.41 5.85 -28.44
N TYR A 507 6.58 6.28 -29.69
CA TYR A 507 5.52 6.96 -30.43
C TYR A 507 4.36 6.01 -30.76
N GLY A 508 3.13 6.50 -30.60
CA GLY A 508 1.90 5.76 -30.86
C GLY A 508 1.41 4.86 -29.73
N ALA A 509 2.05 4.89 -28.56
CA ALA A 509 1.57 4.24 -27.33
C ALA A 509 0.40 4.98 -26.68
N MET A 510 -0.40 4.28 -25.87
CA MET A 510 -1.26 4.87 -24.86
C MET A 510 -0.40 5.71 -23.89
N PRO A 511 -0.82 6.93 -23.53
CA PRO A 511 -0.08 7.78 -22.63
C PRO A 511 0.15 7.13 -21.25
N THR A 512 1.40 7.16 -20.77
CA THR A 512 1.72 6.68 -19.43
C THR A 512 1.35 7.75 -18.41
N ILE A 513 0.42 7.44 -17.50
CA ILE A 513 -0.12 8.38 -16.50
C ILE A 513 0.57 8.15 -15.15
N VAL A 514 1.31 9.15 -14.67
CA VAL A 514 1.89 9.16 -13.32
C VAL A 514 1.08 10.13 -12.43
N ASN A 515 0.44 9.59 -11.39
CA ASN A 515 -0.31 10.40 -10.43
C ASN A 515 0.60 10.93 -9.33
N VAL A 516 0.55 12.24 -9.10
CA VAL A 516 1.40 12.97 -8.15
C VAL A 516 0.53 13.72 -7.17
N THR A 517 0.71 13.47 -5.87
CA THR A 517 0.08 14.27 -4.81
C THR A 517 0.87 15.57 -4.64
N ILE A 518 0.15 16.71 -4.67
CA ILE A 518 0.67 18.02 -4.29
C ILE A 518 0.37 18.21 -2.80
N LEU A 519 1.41 18.36 -1.98
CA LEU A 519 1.27 18.74 -0.58
C LEU A 519 1.42 20.25 -0.47
N ASN A 520 0.45 20.90 0.18
CA ASN A 520 0.39 22.35 0.37
C ASN A 520 0.71 22.73 1.82
N GLY A 521 2.00 22.90 2.12
CA GLY A 521 2.45 23.36 3.43
C GLY A 521 2.33 24.88 3.65
N LEU A 522 1.65 25.62 2.75
CA LEU A 522 1.42 27.06 2.85
C LEU A 522 0.22 27.43 3.74
N GLY A 523 -0.83 26.62 3.75
CA GLY A 523 -2.09 26.86 4.46
C GLY A 523 -3.15 25.80 4.15
N VAL A 524 -4.25 25.78 4.91
CA VAL A 524 -5.31 24.72 4.84
C VAL A 524 -5.86 24.54 3.43
N SER A 525 -6.08 25.66 2.73
CA SER A 525 -6.51 25.69 1.34
C SER A 525 -5.45 26.35 0.45
N GLY A 526 -5.38 25.89 -0.79
CA GLY A 526 -4.55 26.50 -1.83
C GLY A 526 -5.24 26.41 -3.18
N LYS A 527 -4.71 27.15 -4.16
CA LYS A 527 -5.10 27.08 -5.57
C LYS A 527 -3.86 27.02 -6.44
N ILE A 528 -3.96 26.35 -7.58
CA ILE A 528 -2.92 26.40 -8.62
C ILE A 528 -3.11 27.70 -9.43
N VAL A 529 -2.08 28.55 -9.47
CA VAL A 529 -2.13 29.86 -10.13
C VAL A 529 -1.50 29.79 -11.52
N GLY A 530 -2.32 30.07 -12.52
CA GLY A 530 -1.97 29.82 -13.92
C GLY A 530 -2.03 28.33 -14.26
N LYS A 531 -1.74 27.98 -15.51
CA LYS A 531 -1.61 26.58 -15.92
C LYS A 531 -0.20 26.07 -15.59
N PRO A 532 -0.03 24.84 -15.05
CA PRO A 532 1.24 24.13 -15.01
C PRO A 532 1.97 24.18 -16.35
N ARG A 533 3.30 24.30 -16.33
CA ARG A 533 4.12 24.53 -17.53
C ARG A 533 5.15 23.44 -17.74
N TRP A 534 5.30 22.98 -18.99
CA TRP A 534 6.31 22.03 -19.41
C TRP A 534 7.56 22.74 -19.96
N TYR A 535 8.71 22.49 -19.33
CA TYR A 535 10.01 23.04 -19.72
C TYR A 535 10.98 21.92 -20.11
N PRO A 536 11.03 21.52 -21.39
CA PRO A 536 12.00 20.55 -21.89
C PRO A 536 13.42 21.14 -21.95
N TYR A 537 14.43 20.34 -21.59
CA TYR A 537 15.84 20.70 -21.70
C TYR A 537 16.38 20.36 -23.08
N LEU A 538 16.83 21.35 -23.86
CA LEU A 538 17.36 21.14 -25.20
C LEU A 538 18.64 20.28 -25.23
N PRO A 539 19.62 20.43 -24.31
CA PRO A 539 20.81 19.56 -24.28
C PRO A 539 20.55 18.11 -23.85
N HIS A 540 19.29 17.75 -23.56
CA HIS A 540 18.85 16.43 -23.12
C HIS A 540 17.54 16.03 -23.82
N ASP A 541 17.39 16.43 -25.08
CA ASP A 541 16.34 15.96 -26.00
C ASP A 541 14.90 16.07 -25.47
N GLY A 542 14.62 17.01 -24.57
CA GLY A 542 13.33 17.12 -23.89
C GLY A 542 12.14 17.33 -24.84
N LEU A 543 12.38 17.84 -26.06
CA LEU A 543 11.36 17.98 -27.10
C LEU A 543 10.90 16.65 -27.71
N ALA A 544 11.56 15.53 -27.41
CA ALA A 544 11.07 14.19 -27.75
C ALA A 544 9.91 13.73 -26.87
N LEU A 545 9.63 14.42 -25.74
CA LEU A 545 8.50 14.13 -24.84
C LEU A 545 7.34 15.12 -25.03
N GLU A 546 6.15 14.55 -25.20
CA GLU A 546 4.89 15.25 -25.10
C GLU A 546 4.29 15.02 -23.70
N VAL A 547 3.88 16.11 -23.04
CA VAL A 547 3.41 16.08 -21.66
C VAL A 547 2.04 16.76 -21.57
N CYS A 548 1.02 16.01 -21.16
CA CYS A 548 -0.31 16.54 -20.84
C CYS A 548 -0.46 16.54 -19.31
N LEU A 549 -1.10 17.59 -18.78
CA LEU A 549 -1.18 17.87 -17.35
C LEU A 549 -2.64 18.12 -16.96
N THR A 550 -3.22 17.23 -16.16
CA THR A 550 -4.51 17.43 -15.51
C THR A 550 -4.30 17.53 -14.00
N TYR A 551 -5.07 18.37 -13.31
CA TYR A 551 -4.80 18.73 -11.92
C TYR A 551 -6.05 19.22 -11.18
N SER A 552 -6.03 19.14 -9.86
CA SER A 552 -7.00 19.82 -8.99
C SER A 552 -6.73 21.32 -8.97
N GLU A 553 -7.72 22.14 -9.35
CA GLU A 553 -7.61 23.61 -9.28
C GLU A 553 -7.43 24.11 -7.83
N VAL A 554 -8.12 23.44 -6.90
CA VAL A 554 -8.10 23.71 -5.45
C VAL A 554 -7.40 22.56 -4.73
N LEU A 555 -6.53 22.91 -3.78
CA LEU A 555 -5.87 22.00 -2.84
C LEU A 555 -6.58 22.15 -1.49
N TRP A 556 -7.28 21.12 -1.03
CA TRP A 556 -7.99 21.13 0.25
C TRP A 556 -8.30 19.70 0.75
N PRO A 557 -8.17 19.43 2.07
CA PRO A 557 -7.49 20.24 3.07
C PRO A 557 -6.01 19.83 3.12
N TRP A 558 -5.09 20.75 2.82
CA TRP A 558 -3.64 20.53 2.73
C TRP A 558 -3.08 19.80 1.51
N SER A 559 -3.88 19.11 0.69
CA SER A 559 -3.36 18.47 -0.53
C SER A 559 -4.29 18.54 -1.74
N GLY A 560 -3.77 18.07 -2.88
CA GLY A 560 -4.50 17.81 -4.11
C GLY A 560 -3.63 17.01 -5.06
N TRP A 561 -3.97 17.00 -6.35
CA TRP A 561 -3.39 16.07 -7.31
C TRP A 561 -2.96 16.72 -8.64
N LEU A 562 -1.97 16.11 -9.27
CA LEU A 562 -1.48 16.36 -10.62
C LEU A 562 -1.27 15.00 -11.29
N ALA A 563 -2.01 14.72 -12.36
CA ALA A 563 -1.75 13.57 -13.22
C ALA A 563 -0.93 14.02 -14.43
N VAL A 564 0.22 13.37 -14.60
CA VAL A 564 1.19 13.65 -15.65
C VAL A 564 1.07 12.55 -16.71
N SER A 565 0.46 12.88 -17.85
CA SER A 565 0.33 11.97 -18.99
C SER A 565 1.49 12.16 -19.95
N LEU A 566 2.23 11.09 -20.21
CA LEU A 566 3.47 11.08 -20.99
C LEU A 566 3.30 10.36 -22.32
N SER A 567 3.71 11.02 -23.40
CA SER A 567 3.80 10.46 -24.77
C SER A 567 5.14 10.87 -25.41
N VAL A 568 5.43 10.28 -26.57
CA VAL A 568 6.61 10.59 -27.39
C VAL A 568 6.18 11.40 -28.60
N ALA A 569 6.93 12.47 -28.91
CA ALA A 569 6.65 13.31 -30.06
C ALA A 569 6.83 12.55 -31.39
N ARG A 570 6.02 12.87 -32.40
CA ARG A 570 6.12 12.23 -33.74
C ARG A 570 7.51 12.35 -34.38
N SER A 571 8.24 13.42 -34.09
CA SER A 571 9.63 13.63 -34.54
C SER A 571 10.62 12.62 -33.94
N ALA A 572 10.28 11.99 -32.81
CA ALA A 572 11.10 11.02 -32.10
C ALA A 572 10.65 9.55 -32.32
N ALA A 573 9.74 9.28 -33.27
CA ALA A 573 9.19 7.95 -33.50
C ALA A 573 10.21 6.86 -33.88
N THR A 574 11.38 7.25 -34.40
CA THR A 574 12.51 6.38 -34.73
C THR A 574 13.75 6.65 -33.86
N TRP A 575 13.62 7.50 -32.84
CA TRP A 575 14.73 7.94 -31.99
C TRP A 575 14.95 6.99 -30.81
N THR A 576 16.18 6.95 -30.30
CA THR A 576 16.54 6.21 -29.09
C THR A 576 17.36 7.12 -28.19
N GLY A 577 16.98 7.23 -26.91
CA GLY A 577 17.73 8.05 -25.96
C GLY A 577 16.98 8.30 -24.66
N ILE A 578 17.43 9.32 -23.92
CA ILE A 578 16.83 9.74 -22.64
C ILE A 578 16.44 11.20 -22.77
N ALA A 579 15.14 11.47 -22.75
CA ALA A 579 14.59 12.82 -22.81
C ALA A 579 14.34 13.37 -21.40
N GLN A 580 14.63 14.66 -21.18
CA GLN A 580 14.56 15.30 -19.86
C GLN A 580 13.91 16.69 -19.89
N GLY A 581 13.25 17.04 -18.80
CA GLY A 581 12.69 18.38 -18.57
C GLY A 581 12.17 18.52 -17.15
N HIS A 582 11.36 19.55 -16.92
CA HIS A 582 10.61 19.68 -15.67
C HIS A 582 9.24 20.33 -15.87
N ILE A 583 8.32 20.02 -14.97
CA ILE A 583 7.01 20.67 -14.87
C ILE A 583 7.09 21.70 -13.73
N GLU A 584 6.64 22.91 -13.99
CA GLU A 584 6.55 23.97 -12.99
C GLU A 584 5.09 24.20 -12.58
N VAL A 585 4.83 24.20 -11.28
CA VAL A 585 3.52 24.49 -10.69
C VAL A 585 3.69 25.60 -9.67
N THR A 586 2.82 26.61 -9.69
CA THR A 586 2.76 27.66 -8.67
C THR A 586 1.49 27.49 -7.85
N VAL A 587 1.67 27.27 -6.55
CA VAL A 587 0.59 27.18 -5.56
C VAL A 587 0.50 28.51 -4.82
N GLU A 588 -0.72 28.99 -4.62
CA GLU A 588 -1.03 30.16 -3.78
C GLU A 588 -2.04 29.78 -2.70
N SER A 589 -1.77 30.17 -1.46
CA SER A 589 -2.69 30.07 -0.33
C SER A 589 -3.08 31.46 0.19
N PRO A 590 -4.26 31.59 0.81
CA PRO A 590 -4.61 32.78 1.58
C PRO A 590 -3.53 33.12 2.64
N PRO A 591 -3.43 34.38 3.08
CA PRO A 591 -2.64 34.72 4.26
C PRO A 591 -3.12 33.93 5.50
N GLU A 592 -2.19 33.58 6.37
CA GLU A 592 -2.51 33.07 7.72
C GLU A 592 -2.97 34.19 8.66
N GLU A 593 -3.46 33.83 9.85
CA GLU A 593 -3.86 34.79 10.88
C GLU A 593 -2.69 35.73 11.24
N GLY A 594 -2.90 37.04 11.06
CA GLY A 594 -1.88 38.09 11.27
C GLY A 594 -1.06 38.46 10.02
N GLU A 595 -1.23 37.77 8.90
CA GLU A 595 -0.62 38.13 7.61
C GLU A 595 -1.60 38.88 6.70
N THR A 596 -1.09 39.71 5.79
CA THR A 596 -1.90 40.43 4.77
C THR A 596 -1.58 40.00 3.34
N SER A 597 -0.40 39.42 3.10
CA SER A 597 0.05 38.96 1.79
C SER A 597 -0.25 37.48 1.58
N VAL A 598 -0.78 37.12 0.41
CA VAL A 598 -0.93 35.71 0.01
C VAL A 598 0.42 34.98 0.03
N ARG A 599 0.39 33.72 0.47
CA ARG A 599 1.57 32.86 0.48
C ARG A 599 1.69 32.15 -0.87
N ARG A 600 2.86 32.19 -1.50
CA ARG A 600 3.08 31.59 -2.83
C ARG A 600 4.33 30.72 -2.86
N SER A 601 4.23 29.55 -3.49
CA SER A 601 5.34 28.61 -3.68
C SER A 601 5.33 28.07 -5.10
N THR A 602 6.45 28.21 -5.81
CA THR A 602 6.66 27.65 -7.14
C THR A 602 7.59 26.44 -7.03
N VAL A 603 7.11 25.28 -7.47
CA VAL A 603 7.78 23.99 -7.33
C VAL A 603 8.03 23.36 -8.69
N LYS A 604 9.12 22.57 -8.79
CA LYS A 604 9.59 21.96 -10.04
C LYS A 604 9.65 20.44 -9.91
N LEU A 605 8.77 19.75 -10.63
CA LEU A 605 8.76 18.30 -10.76
C LEU A 605 9.70 17.89 -11.89
N ALA A 606 10.81 17.26 -11.57
CA ALA A 606 11.76 16.79 -12.57
C ALA A 606 11.21 15.57 -13.32
N LEU A 607 11.35 15.55 -14.65
CA LEU A 607 10.91 14.45 -15.52
C LEU A 607 12.09 13.93 -16.34
N LYS A 608 12.24 12.60 -16.38
CA LYS A 608 13.22 11.89 -17.21
C LYS A 608 12.63 10.57 -17.66
N ALA A 609 12.71 10.29 -18.97
CA ALA A 609 12.20 9.06 -19.55
C ALA A 609 13.10 8.53 -20.66
N SER A 610 13.23 7.20 -20.72
CA SER A 610 13.87 6.49 -21.82
C SER A 610 12.89 6.37 -22.99
N ILE A 611 13.34 6.67 -24.20
CA ILE A 611 12.56 6.56 -25.43
C ILE A 611 13.24 5.56 -26.36
N ILE A 612 12.43 4.76 -27.05
CA ILE A 612 12.84 3.84 -28.12
C ILE A 612 12.00 4.05 -29.39
N PRO A 613 12.43 3.52 -30.55
CA PRO A 613 11.61 3.45 -31.75
C PRO A 613 10.33 2.64 -31.50
N THR A 614 9.24 2.98 -32.17
CA THR A 614 7.96 2.24 -32.05
C THR A 614 8.16 0.72 -32.27
N PRO A 615 7.84 -0.13 -31.28
CA PRO A 615 8.00 -1.57 -31.39
C PRO A 615 7.14 -2.19 -32.50
N PRO A 616 7.52 -3.37 -33.04
CA PRO A 616 6.69 -4.10 -33.98
C PRO A 616 5.27 -4.34 -33.43
N ARG A 617 4.24 -4.10 -34.24
CA ARG A 617 2.81 -4.24 -33.88
C ARG A 617 2.51 -5.52 -33.09
N HIS A 618 3.01 -6.68 -33.53
CA HIS A 618 2.78 -7.97 -32.88
C HIS A 618 3.39 -8.12 -31.47
N LYS A 619 4.30 -7.22 -31.06
CA LYS A 619 4.81 -7.14 -29.68
C LYS A 619 4.06 -6.13 -28.80
N ARG A 620 3.06 -5.42 -29.33
CA ARG A 620 2.27 -4.42 -28.61
C ARG A 620 0.92 -5.01 -28.20
N LEU A 621 0.69 -5.09 -26.89
CA LEU A 621 -0.50 -5.66 -26.28
C LEU A 621 -1.26 -4.54 -25.56
N LEU A 622 -2.59 -4.57 -25.67
CA LEU A 622 -3.47 -3.65 -24.97
C LEU A 622 -4.21 -4.45 -23.89
N TRP A 623 -4.06 -4.07 -22.63
CA TRP A 623 -4.83 -4.60 -21.50
C TRP A 623 -6.09 -3.77 -21.34
N ASP A 624 -7.25 -4.42 -21.41
CA ASP A 624 -8.52 -3.79 -21.10
C ASP A 624 -8.68 -3.58 -19.59
N GLN A 625 -8.57 -2.33 -19.13
CA GLN A 625 -8.86 -1.96 -17.75
C GLN A 625 -10.24 -1.31 -17.62
N TYR A 626 -10.85 -0.90 -18.74
CA TYR A 626 -12.10 -0.16 -18.73
C TYR A 626 -13.28 -1.06 -18.37
N HIS A 627 -13.18 -2.36 -18.63
CA HIS A 627 -14.24 -3.33 -18.29
C HIS A 627 -14.03 -4.08 -16.97
N ASN A 628 -12.93 -3.81 -16.24
CA ASN A 628 -12.85 -4.25 -14.84
C ASN A 628 -13.59 -3.27 -13.90
N LEU A 629 -14.19 -3.77 -12.83
CA LEU A 629 -14.86 -3.01 -11.78
C LEU A 629 -14.02 -3.00 -10.51
N ARG A 630 -13.37 -1.86 -10.23
CA ARG A 630 -12.72 -1.60 -8.93
C ARG A 630 -13.69 -1.95 -7.79
N TYR A 631 -13.19 -2.60 -6.73
CA TYR A 631 -13.90 -2.80 -5.47
C TYR A 631 -13.47 -1.79 -4.36
N PRO A 632 -14.36 -1.35 -3.43
CA PRO A 632 -15.78 -1.66 -3.31
C PRO A 632 -16.75 -0.57 -3.83
N PRO A 633 -17.61 -0.97 -4.77
CA PRO A 633 -18.91 -0.33 -4.98
C PRO A 633 -20.08 -1.33 -4.81
N GLY A 634 -19.94 -2.60 -5.23
CA GLY A 634 -20.95 -3.67 -5.19
C GLY A 634 -20.36 -5.07 -5.00
N TYR A 635 -21.17 -6.13 -4.85
CA TYR A 635 -20.63 -7.49 -4.59
C TYR A 635 -20.11 -8.14 -5.88
N PHE A 636 -18.79 -8.14 -6.05
CA PHE A 636 -18.09 -8.97 -7.03
C PHE A 636 -17.42 -10.14 -6.32
N PRO A 637 -17.82 -11.39 -6.60
CA PRO A 637 -17.30 -12.58 -5.94
C PRO A 637 -15.98 -13.03 -6.56
N ARG A 638 -15.10 -13.65 -5.75
CA ARG A 638 -13.86 -14.26 -6.26
C ARG A 638 -14.12 -15.28 -7.37
N ASP A 639 -13.19 -15.36 -8.32
CA ASP A 639 -13.10 -16.34 -9.39
C ASP A 639 -13.15 -17.75 -8.78
N ASN A 640 -12.28 -18.02 -7.81
CA ASN A 640 -12.12 -19.35 -7.23
C ASN A 640 -13.10 -19.62 -6.08
N LEU A 641 -14.23 -20.25 -6.39
CA LEU A 641 -15.29 -20.62 -5.42
C LEU A 641 -14.84 -21.59 -4.31
N ARG A 642 -13.60 -22.10 -4.33
CA ARG A 642 -13.02 -22.83 -3.18
C ARG A 642 -12.66 -21.88 -2.03
N MET A 643 -12.45 -20.59 -2.31
CA MET A 643 -11.98 -19.58 -1.35
C MET A 643 -13.11 -19.02 -0.46
N LYS A 644 -13.63 -19.85 0.44
CA LYS A 644 -14.78 -19.52 1.29
C LYS A 644 -14.53 -18.46 2.39
N ASN A 645 -13.28 -18.14 2.67
CA ASN A 645 -12.89 -17.27 3.80
C ASN A 645 -12.66 -15.80 3.40
N ASP A 646 -12.68 -15.50 2.11
CA ASP A 646 -12.57 -14.16 1.52
C ASP A 646 -13.40 -14.16 0.22
N PRO A 647 -14.71 -13.88 0.29
CA PRO A 647 -15.62 -14.09 -0.83
C PRO A 647 -15.55 -13.00 -1.91
N LEU A 648 -14.78 -11.92 -1.69
CA LEU A 648 -14.82 -10.68 -2.47
C LEU A 648 -13.48 -10.43 -3.15
N ASP A 649 -13.48 -9.93 -4.39
CA ASP A 649 -12.22 -9.45 -4.98
C ASP A 649 -11.86 -8.03 -4.51
N TRP A 650 -10.89 -7.95 -3.60
CA TRP A 650 -10.39 -6.69 -3.07
C TRP A 650 -9.32 -6.03 -3.92
N ASN A 651 -8.79 -6.73 -4.93
CA ASN A 651 -7.53 -6.37 -5.57
C ASN A 651 -7.70 -5.47 -6.81
N GLY A 652 -8.95 -5.33 -7.30
CA GLY A 652 -9.35 -4.34 -8.30
C GLY A 652 -8.73 -4.58 -9.69
N ASP A 653 -8.42 -5.84 -9.97
CA ASP A 653 -8.27 -6.44 -11.29
C ASP A 653 -7.46 -5.60 -12.25
N HIS A 654 -6.25 -5.29 -11.77
CA HIS A 654 -5.29 -4.47 -12.47
C HIS A 654 -4.03 -5.25 -12.76
N ILE A 655 -3.49 -5.02 -13.95
CA ILE A 655 -2.21 -5.57 -14.42
C ILE A 655 -0.98 -5.27 -13.52
N HIS A 656 -1.15 -4.50 -12.44
CA HIS A 656 -0.11 -4.16 -11.46
C HIS A 656 -0.48 -4.48 -10.00
N THR A 657 -1.69 -4.99 -9.74
CA THR A 657 -2.12 -5.44 -8.41
C THR A 657 -2.03 -6.97 -8.33
N ASN A 658 -3.11 -7.66 -8.67
CA ASN A 658 -3.23 -9.11 -8.62
C ASN A 658 -2.61 -9.80 -9.85
N PHE A 659 -2.80 -9.25 -11.05
CA PHE A 659 -2.17 -9.72 -12.30
C PHE A 659 -0.69 -9.32 -12.48
N LYS A 660 -0.04 -8.86 -11.41
CA LYS A 660 1.31 -8.27 -11.44
C LYS A 660 2.41 -9.20 -11.96
N ASP A 661 2.36 -10.51 -11.68
CA ASP A 661 3.45 -11.42 -12.10
C ASP A 661 3.23 -11.92 -13.53
N MET A 662 1.96 -12.00 -14.00
CA MET A 662 1.63 -12.13 -15.43
C MET A 662 2.22 -10.95 -16.23
N TYR A 663 2.04 -9.71 -15.76
CA TYR A 663 2.66 -8.53 -16.36
C TYR A 663 4.20 -8.66 -16.44
N GLN A 664 4.84 -9.04 -15.33
CA GLN A 664 6.29 -9.22 -15.30
C GLN A 664 6.75 -10.32 -16.28
N HIS A 665 6.01 -11.43 -16.37
CA HIS A 665 6.27 -12.51 -17.32
C HIS A 665 6.18 -12.02 -18.78
N VAL A 666 5.07 -11.38 -19.15
CA VAL A 666 4.83 -10.87 -20.50
C VAL A 666 5.86 -9.78 -20.90
N ARG A 667 6.23 -8.91 -19.96
CA ARG A 667 7.34 -7.95 -20.14
C ARG A 667 8.69 -8.64 -20.34
N ASN A 668 8.99 -9.69 -19.59
CA ASN A 668 10.22 -10.49 -19.75
C ASN A 668 10.26 -11.25 -21.09
N ALA A 669 9.10 -11.66 -21.63
CA ALA A 669 8.95 -12.21 -22.98
C ALA A 669 9.04 -11.15 -24.12
N GLY A 670 9.34 -9.90 -23.78
CA GLY A 670 9.61 -8.81 -24.72
C GLY A 670 8.37 -8.20 -25.37
N TYR A 671 7.19 -8.37 -24.77
CA TYR A 671 5.96 -7.67 -25.17
C TYR A 671 5.82 -6.35 -24.42
N TYR A 672 5.33 -5.32 -25.09
CA TYR A 672 4.96 -4.02 -24.51
C TYR A 672 3.48 -4.03 -24.18
N VAL A 673 3.14 -3.67 -22.95
CA VAL A 673 1.77 -3.76 -22.46
C VAL A 673 1.29 -2.38 -22.05
N GLU A 674 0.17 -1.99 -22.63
CA GLU A 674 -0.42 -0.67 -22.51
C GLU A 674 -1.80 -0.81 -21.84
N VAL A 675 -2.20 0.11 -20.96
CA VAL A 675 -3.43 0.01 -20.16
C VAL A 675 -4.53 0.86 -20.79
N LEU A 676 -5.65 0.25 -21.17
CA LEU A 676 -6.81 0.91 -21.78
C LEU A 676 -7.84 1.27 -20.70
N GLY A 677 -7.80 2.51 -20.21
CA GLY A 677 -8.76 3.06 -19.24
C GLY A 677 -9.98 3.76 -19.88
N SER A 678 -10.34 3.43 -21.12
CA SER A 678 -11.43 4.09 -21.87
C SER A 678 -12.14 3.10 -22.81
N PRO A 679 -13.36 3.38 -23.28
CA PRO A 679 -14.07 2.50 -24.21
C PRO A 679 -13.25 2.12 -25.45
N TYR A 680 -13.54 0.96 -26.04
CA TYR A 680 -12.87 0.47 -27.24
C TYR A 680 -13.00 1.43 -28.43
N THR A 681 -14.02 2.29 -28.45
CA THR A 681 -14.21 3.37 -29.43
C THR A 681 -13.05 4.38 -29.47
N CYS A 682 -12.20 4.43 -28.43
CA CYS A 682 -11.20 5.47 -28.23
C CYS A 682 -9.77 5.11 -28.64
N PHE A 683 -9.46 3.86 -29.00
CA PHE A 683 -8.10 3.45 -29.41
C PHE A 683 -8.01 3.08 -30.91
N ASP A 684 -6.85 3.33 -31.51
CA ASP A 684 -6.50 2.90 -32.87
C ASP A 684 -5.94 1.46 -32.86
N ALA A 685 -6.76 0.50 -33.27
CA ALA A 685 -6.40 -0.92 -33.32
C ALA A 685 -5.30 -1.27 -34.34
N THR A 686 -4.98 -0.36 -35.27
CA THR A 686 -3.87 -0.60 -36.22
C THR A 686 -2.51 -0.58 -35.50
N GLN A 687 -2.42 0.06 -34.33
CA GLN A 687 -1.21 0.14 -33.50
C GLN A 687 -0.86 -1.16 -32.75
N TYR A 688 -1.86 -2.01 -32.48
CA TYR A 688 -1.77 -3.13 -31.53
C TYR A 688 -1.81 -4.49 -32.19
N GLY A 689 -1.05 -5.45 -31.67
CA GLY A 689 -1.09 -6.85 -32.11
C GLY A 689 -2.28 -7.60 -31.53
N ALA A 690 -2.52 -7.45 -30.23
CA ALA A 690 -3.64 -8.07 -29.54
C ALA A 690 -4.23 -7.19 -28.42
N LEU A 691 -5.53 -7.38 -28.19
CA LEU A 691 -6.28 -6.94 -27.01
C LEU A 691 -6.43 -8.11 -26.04
N LEU A 692 -6.07 -7.90 -24.78
CA LEU A 692 -6.27 -8.80 -23.65
C LEU A 692 -7.52 -8.33 -22.89
N VAL A 693 -8.55 -9.18 -22.85
CA VAL A 693 -9.75 -9.01 -22.03
C VAL A 693 -9.69 -10.07 -20.95
N VAL A 694 -9.47 -9.68 -19.71
CA VAL A 694 -9.24 -10.60 -18.59
C VAL A 694 -10.15 -10.20 -17.44
N ASP A 695 -10.97 -11.15 -17.02
CA ASP A 695 -11.99 -11.03 -15.98
C ASP A 695 -12.83 -9.72 -16.00
N PRO A 696 -13.60 -9.46 -17.06
CA PRO A 696 -14.45 -8.27 -17.11
C PRO A 696 -15.77 -8.49 -16.36
N GLU A 697 -16.08 -7.65 -15.38
CA GLU A 697 -17.35 -7.64 -14.64
C GLU A 697 -18.37 -6.65 -15.24
N GLU A 698 -17.94 -5.81 -16.19
CA GLU A 698 -18.71 -4.71 -16.77
C GLU A 698 -19.49 -5.05 -18.06
N GLU A 699 -20.52 -4.24 -18.28
CA GLU A 699 -21.09 -3.77 -19.55
C GLU A 699 -20.21 -3.61 -20.81
N PHE A 700 -20.60 -4.04 -22.01
CA PHE A 700 -20.04 -3.48 -23.27
C PHE A 700 -21.05 -2.59 -24.00
N PHE A 701 -20.63 -1.43 -24.52
CA PHE A 701 -21.49 -0.62 -25.38
C PHE A 701 -21.67 -1.29 -26.77
N PRO A 702 -22.86 -1.24 -27.39
CA PRO A 702 -23.08 -1.77 -28.74
C PRO A 702 -22.09 -1.23 -29.80
N GLU A 703 -21.69 0.03 -29.66
CA GLU A 703 -20.68 0.69 -30.50
C GLU A 703 -19.29 0.07 -30.38
N GLU A 704 -18.93 -0.45 -29.20
CA GLU A 704 -17.66 -1.13 -28.94
C GLU A 704 -17.65 -2.50 -29.60
N ILE A 705 -18.72 -3.29 -29.44
CA ILE A 705 -18.88 -4.60 -30.09
C ILE A 705 -18.76 -4.42 -31.62
N ALA A 706 -19.48 -3.44 -32.17
CA ALA A 706 -19.45 -3.13 -33.59
C ALA A 706 -18.06 -2.64 -34.07
N LYS A 707 -17.30 -1.90 -33.24
CA LYS A 707 -15.94 -1.49 -33.57
C LYS A 707 -14.95 -2.65 -33.47
N LEU A 708 -14.98 -3.42 -32.39
CA LEU A 708 -14.07 -4.55 -32.17
C LEU A 708 -14.19 -5.55 -33.33
N LYS A 709 -15.41 -5.80 -33.83
CA LYS A 709 -15.61 -6.62 -35.03
C LYS A 709 -14.81 -6.12 -36.24
N ARG A 710 -14.89 -4.80 -36.53
CA ARG A 710 -14.12 -4.17 -37.62
C ARG A 710 -12.62 -4.22 -37.37
N ASP A 711 -12.18 -4.03 -36.13
CA ASP A 711 -10.77 -4.03 -35.77
C ASP A 711 -10.14 -5.43 -35.91
N VAL A 712 -10.88 -6.49 -35.54
CA VAL A 712 -10.47 -7.88 -35.76
C VAL A 712 -10.49 -8.24 -37.24
N ASP A 713 -11.47 -7.78 -38.02
CA ASP A 713 -11.45 -7.97 -39.48
C ASP A 713 -10.23 -7.28 -40.13
N ASN A 714 -9.73 -6.19 -39.52
CA ASN A 714 -8.52 -5.46 -39.91
C ASN A 714 -7.22 -5.98 -39.25
N GLY A 715 -7.25 -7.09 -38.51
CA GLY A 715 -6.05 -7.78 -38.04
C GLY A 715 -5.68 -7.58 -36.57
N LEU A 716 -6.54 -7.00 -35.72
CA LEU A 716 -6.37 -7.05 -34.26
C LEU A 716 -6.73 -8.46 -33.75
N SER A 717 -5.85 -9.11 -32.99
CA SER A 717 -6.21 -10.34 -32.28
C SER A 717 -6.88 -10.02 -30.93
N VAL A 718 -7.78 -10.87 -30.46
CA VAL A 718 -8.47 -10.73 -29.17
C VAL A 718 -8.24 -12.00 -28.35
N ILE A 719 -7.84 -11.84 -27.11
CA ILE A 719 -7.58 -12.92 -26.17
C ILE A 719 -8.45 -12.67 -24.95
N VAL A 720 -9.39 -13.58 -24.71
CA VAL A 720 -10.32 -13.53 -23.58
C VAL A 720 -9.93 -14.58 -22.54
N PHE A 721 -9.74 -14.14 -21.31
CA PHE A 721 -9.77 -14.98 -20.12
C PHE A 721 -11.02 -14.58 -19.33
N ALA A 722 -11.95 -15.52 -19.20
CA ALA A 722 -13.22 -15.35 -18.49
C ALA A 722 -13.22 -16.22 -17.23
N ASP A 723 -14.27 -16.09 -16.41
CA ASP A 723 -14.49 -16.94 -15.23
C ASP A 723 -15.95 -17.39 -15.14
N TRP A 724 -16.32 -18.10 -14.07
CA TRP A 724 -17.68 -18.60 -13.90
C TRP A 724 -18.75 -17.51 -13.89
N TYR A 725 -19.92 -17.91 -14.38
CA TYR A 725 -21.17 -17.20 -14.14
C TYR A 725 -22.31 -18.22 -14.07
N ASN A 726 -23.04 -18.25 -12.96
CA ASN A 726 -24.23 -19.08 -12.83
C ASN A 726 -25.20 -18.45 -11.81
N VAL A 727 -26.39 -18.07 -12.27
CA VAL A 727 -27.40 -17.34 -11.47
C VAL A 727 -27.81 -18.12 -10.21
N SER A 728 -27.90 -19.45 -10.29
CA SER A 728 -28.25 -20.31 -9.15
C SER A 728 -27.12 -20.38 -8.12
N VAL A 729 -25.86 -20.47 -8.57
CA VAL A 729 -24.67 -20.44 -7.70
C VAL A 729 -24.51 -19.06 -7.06
N MET A 730 -24.65 -17.96 -7.81
CA MET A 730 -24.65 -16.59 -7.28
C MET A 730 -25.70 -16.44 -6.15
N LYS A 731 -26.93 -16.92 -6.36
CA LYS A 731 -28.01 -16.95 -5.35
C LYS A 731 -27.71 -17.84 -4.13
N LYS A 732 -26.72 -18.74 -4.22
CA LYS A 732 -26.27 -19.66 -3.16
C LYS A 732 -25.04 -19.16 -2.40
N VAL A 733 -24.11 -18.48 -3.08
CA VAL A 733 -22.91 -17.84 -2.48
C VAL A 733 -23.17 -16.41 -1.99
N LYS A 734 -24.42 -15.94 -2.10
CA LYS A 734 -24.88 -14.81 -1.29
C LYS A 734 -24.59 -15.09 0.19
N PHE A 735 -23.99 -14.13 0.87
CA PHE A 735 -23.84 -14.19 2.32
C PHE A 735 -24.86 -13.24 2.95
N PHE A 736 -25.35 -13.61 4.13
CA PHE A 736 -25.94 -12.59 4.98
C PHE A 736 -24.76 -11.82 5.51
N ASP A 737 -24.58 -10.62 4.99
CA ASP A 737 -23.67 -9.67 5.55
C ASP A 737 -24.29 -9.29 6.89
N GLU A 738 -23.80 -9.90 7.98
CA GLU A 738 -24.25 -9.59 9.35
C GLU A 738 -24.20 -8.08 9.57
N ASN A 739 -23.06 -7.49 9.16
CA ASN A 739 -22.94 -6.66 7.96
C ASN A 739 -24.08 -5.65 7.67
N THR A 740 -24.35 -5.31 6.42
CA THR A 740 -25.44 -4.40 6.04
C THR A 740 -26.85 -4.80 6.56
N ARG A 741 -26.98 -5.93 7.28
CA ARG A 741 -28.21 -6.64 7.61
C ARG A 741 -29.03 -6.93 6.37
N GLN A 742 -28.35 -6.99 5.23
CA GLN A 742 -28.87 -7.32 3.92
C GLN A 742 -28.15 -8.57 3.45
N TRP A 743 -28.85 -9.32 2.61
CA TRP A 743 -28.20 -10.37 1.85
C TRP A 743 -27.38 -9.71 0.76
N TRP A 744 -26.06 -9.76 0.87
CA TRP A 744 -25.19 -9.41 -0.24
C TRP A 744 -25.31 -10.53 -1.26
N MET A 745 -25.93 -10.22 -2.39
CA MET A 745 -26.02 -11.10 -3.55
C MET A 745 -25.02 -10.61 -4.60
N PRO A 746 -24.25 -11.50 -5.25
CA PRO A 746 -23.35 -11.10 -6.32
C PRO A 746 -24.08 -10.33 -7.41
N ASP A 747 -23.52 -9.20 -7.84
CA ASP A 747 -24.07 -8.41 -8.95
C ASP A 747 -23.74 -9.05 -10.32
N THR A 748 -22.63 -9.79 -10.38
CA THR A 748 -22.22 -10.70 -11.48
C THR A 748 -21.53 -11.97 -10.93
N GLY A 749 -21.10 -12.88 -11.80
CA GLY A 749 -20.24 -14.03 -11.47
C GLY A 749 -18.82 -13.59 -11.11
N GLY A 750 -17.79 -14.41 -11.37
CA GLY A 750 -16.42 -13.86 -11.42
C GLY A 750 -16.37 -12.84 -12.55
N SER A 751 -16.46 -13.33 -13.79
CA SER A 751 -16.68 -12.49 -14.97
C SER A 751 -18.17 -12.31 -15.31
N ASN A 752 -18.52 -11.21 -15.99
CA ASN A 752 -19.82 -10.99 -16.63
C ASN A 752 -19.92 -11.76 -17.96
N VAL A 753 -20.07 -13.09 -17.85
CA VAL A 753 -20.19 -13.99 -19.01
C VAL A 753 -21.34 -13.60 -19.97
N PRO A 754 -22.53 -13.14 -19.53
CA PRO A 754 -23.54 -12.62 -20.45
C PRO A 754 -23.04 -11.43 -21.31
N ALA A 755 -22.30 -10.48 -20.73
CA ALA A 755 -21.71 -9.36 -21.46
C ALA A 755 -20.62 -9.84 -22.44
N LEU A 756 -19.77 -10.78 -22.01
CA LEU A 756 -18.78 -11.44 -22.88
C LEU A 756 -19.44 -12.20 -24.05
N ASN A 757 -20.59 -12.82 -23.82
CA ASN A 757 -21.35 -13.49 -24.88
C ASN A 757 -21.89 -12.49 -25.91
N ASP A 758 -22.40 -11.33 -25.48
CA ASP A 758 -22.81 -10.27 -26.39
C ASP A 758 -21.61 -9.74 -27.21
N LEU A 759 -20.45 -9.52 -26.55
CA LEU A 759 -19.19 -9.13 -27.18
C LEU A 759 -18.71 -10.15 -28.24
N LEU A 760 -18.79 -11.45 -27.92
CA LEU A 760 -18.27 -12.56 -28.75
C LEU A 760 -19.27 -13.06 -29.81
N SER A 761 -20.55 -12.68 -29.68
CA SER A 761 -21.63 -13.03 -30.62
C SER A 761 -21.31 -12.78 -32.12
N PRO A 762 -20.56 -11.72 -32.53
CA PRO A 762 -20.25 -11.47 -33.96
C PRO A 762 -19.39 -12.55 -34.63
N TRP A 763 -18.82 -13.47 -33.87
CA TRP A 763 -18.03 -14.61 -34.38
C TRP A 763 -18.68 -15.97 -34.09
N GLY A 764 -19.90 -16.00 -33.54
CA GLY A 764 -20.62 -17.23 -33.20
C GLY A 764 -19.97 -18.02 -32.07
N ILE A 765 -19.29 -17.31 -31.15
CA ILE A 765 -18.69 -17.87 -29.93
C ILE A 765 -19.59 -17.52 -28.74
N ALA A 766 -19.83 -18.48 -27.85
CA ALA A 766 -20.49 -18.25 -26.56
C ALA A 766 -19.95 -19.18 -25.47
N LEU A 767 -19.86 -18.64 -24.27
CA LEU A 767 -19.56 -19.31 -23.01
C LEU A 767 -20.86 -19.75 -22.31
N GLY A 768 -20.82 -20.86 -21.58
CA GLY A 768 -21.97 -21.46 -20.93
C GLY A 768 -22.13 -21.09 -19.44
N GLU A 769 -23.07 -21.77 -18.78
CA GLU A 769 -23.39 -21.55 -17.36
C GLU A 769 -22.83 -22.60 -16.39
N LYS A 770 -22.28 -23.72 -16.88
CA LYS A 770 -21.66 -24.75 -16.04
C LYS A 770 -20.29 -24.28 -15.55
N ILE A 771 -20.04 -24.49 -14.26
CA ILE A 771 -18.79 -24.13 -13.57
C ILE A 771 -17.95 -25.38 -13.40
N PHE A 772 -16.72 -25.38 -13.91
CA PHE A 772 -15.83 -26.52 -13.86
C PHE A 772 -14.65 -26.31 -12.92
N ASP A 773 -14.22 -27.41 -12.31
CA ASP A 773 -13.06 -27.46 -11.42
C ASP A 773 -12.28 -28.76 -11.60
N GLY A 774 -10.95 -28.66 -11.63
CA GLY A 774 -10.07 -29.83 -11.56
C GLY A 774 -8.69 -29.62 -12.14
N GLU A 775 -7.78 -30.51 -11.78
CA GLU A 775 -6.43 -30.57 -12.36
C GLU A 775 -6.47 -31.28 -13.72
N PHE A 776 -5.80 -30.70 -14.71
CA PHE A 776 -5.69 -31.25 -16.07
C PHE A 776 -4.27 -31.10 -16.64
N HIS A 777 -4.01 -31.73 -17.78
CA HIS A 777 -2.70 -31.71 -18.44
C HIS A 777 -2.83 -31.32 -19.91
N LEU A 778 -1.94 -30.44 -20.38
CA LEU A 778 -1.78 -30.07 -21.79
C LEU A 778 -0.32 -30.29 -22.19
N GLY A 779 -0.07 -31.34 -22.97
CA GLY A 779 1.30 -31.83 -23.21
C GLY A 779 1.98 -32.22 -21.90
N GLU A 780 3.17 -31.66 -21.64
CA GLU A 780 3.92 -31.86 -20.40
C GLU A 780 3.49 -30.92 -19.25
N HIS A 781 2.61 -29.95 -19.53
CA HIS A 781 2.20 -28.95 -18.55
C HIS A 781 1.00 -29.42 -17.74
N SER A 782 1.11 -29.31 -16.41
CA SER A 782 0.06 -29.59 -15.45
C SER A 782 -0.59 -28.28 -15.00
N MET A 783 -1.92 -28.19 -15.07
CA MET A 783 -2.71 -26.99 -14.80
C MET A 783 -3.85 -27.28 -13.82
N MET A 784 -4.40 -26.22 -13.20
CA MET A 784 -5.65 -26.29 -12.44
C MET A 784 -6.70 -25.44 -13.16
N TYR A 785 -7.88 -26.00 -13.40
CA TYR A 785 -9.08 -25.24 -13.77
C TYR A 785 -9.80 -24.87 -12.48
N SER A 786 -9.91 -23.58 -12.17
CA SER A 786 -10.26 -23.08 -10.84
C SER A 786 -11.59 -22.32 -10.86
N SER A 787 -12.71 -23.04 -10.91
CA SER A 787 -14.05 -22.45 -11.04
C SER A 787 -14.26 -21.67 -12.34
N GLY A 788 -13.73 -22.19 -13.46
CA GLY A 788 -13.96 -21.56 -14.77
C GLY A 788 -15.30 -21.95 -15.42
N THR A 789 -15.78 -21.13 -16.35
CA THR A 789 -16.87 -21.50 -17.28
C THR A 789 -16.36 -22.39 -18.43
N HIS A 790 -17.25 -22.93 -19.26
CA HIS A 790 -16.90 -23.67 -20.48
C HIS A 790 -17.38 -22.93 -21.73
N ILE A 791 -16.80 -23.29 -22.87
CA ILE A 791 -17.25 -22.82 -24.19
C ILE A 791 -18.48 -23.66 -24.59
N ALA A 792 -19.65 -23.02 -24.67
CA ALA A 792 -20.92 -23.65 -25.05
C ALA A 792 -21.15 -23.64 -26.57
N GLN A 793 -20.64 -22.62 -27.26
CA GLN A 793 -20.73 -22.49 -28.71
C GLN A 793 -19.39 -22.01 -29.28
N PHE A 794 -18.93 -22.65 -30.36
CA PHE A 794 -17.75 -22.24 -31.11
C PHE A 794 -17.95 -22.50 -32.61
N PRO A 795 -17.46 -21.64 -33.51
CA PRO A 795 -17.58 -21.85 -34.95
C PRO A 795 -16.76 -23.07 -35.42
N ALA A 796 -17.31 -23.84 -36.36
CA ALA A 796 -16.72 -25.08 -36.87
C ALA A 796 -15.37 -24.91 -37.62
N SER A 797 -15.00 -23.68 -37.98
CA SER A 797 -13.68 -23.33 -38.53
C SER A 797 -12.59 -23.17 -37.47
N GLY A 798 -12.96 -23.07 -36.20
CA GLY A 798 -12.04 -22.95 -35.06
C GLY A 798 -11.61 -24.31 -34.49
N THR A 799 -10.56 -24.28 -33.66
CA THR A 799 -10.12 -25.44 -32.86
C THR A 799 -10.59 -25.27 -31.43
N VAL A 800 -11.14 -26.32 -30.82
CA VAL A 800 -11.51 -26.35 -29.40
C VAL A 800 -10.73 -27.48 -28.71
N ILE A 801 -10.25 -27.20 -27.51
CA ILE A 801 -9.60 -28.16 -26.63
C ILE A 801 -10.52 -28.42 -25.44
N SER A 802 -10.80 -29.70 -25.20
CA SER A 802 -11.66 -30.16 -24.12
C SER A 802 -10.92 -31.12 -23.20
N VAL A 803 -11.23 -31.05 -21.90
CA VAL A 803 -10.62 -31.85 -20.83
C VAL A 803 -11.71 -32.43 -19.94
N LEU A 804 -11.39 -33.47 -19.17
CA LEU A 804 -12.33 -34.04 -18.19
C LEU A 804 -12.23 -33.27 -16.86
N LEU A 805 -13.28 -32.55 -16.49
CA LEU A 805 -13.36 -31.73 -15.28
C LEU A 805 -14.66 -32.01 -14.52
N LYS A 806 -14.74 -31.61 -13.25
CA LYS A 806 -15.94 -31.82 -12.42
C LYS A 806 -16.80 -30.57 -12.45
N ASP A 807 -18.10 -30.75 -12.66
CA ASP A 807 -19.07 -29.66 -12.51
C ASP A 807 -19.16 -29.27 -11.02
N GLN A 808 -18.47 -28.18 -10.68
CA GLN A 808 -18.38 -27.61 -9.34
C GLN A 808 -19.66 -26.85 -8.98
N GLY A 809 -20.34 -26.26 -9.97
CA GLY A 809 -21.63 -25.59 -9.77
C GLY A 809 -22.66 -26.57 -9.23
N LYS A 810 -22.75 -27.75 -9.85
CA LYS A 810 -23.57 -28.87 -9.34
C LYS A 810 -23.17 -29.32 -7.94
N MET A 811 -21.87 -29.39 -7.63
CA MET A 811 -21.41 -29.72 -6.28
C MET A 811 -21.84 -28.69 -5.22
N ILE A 812 -21.93 -27.41 -5.58
CA ILE A 812 -22.38 -26.32 -4.68
C ILE A 812 -23.90 -26.32 -4.51
N LEU A 813 -24.65 -26.60 -5.58
CA LEU A 813 -26.11 -26.60 -5.59
C LEU A 813 -26.71 -27.86 -4.95
N ASP A 814 -26.30 -29.04 -5.43
CA ASP A 814 -26.88 -30.33 -5.04
C ASP A 814 -26.21 -30.97 -3.82
N GLN A 815 -25.02 -30.50 -3.43
CA GLN A 815 -24.13 -31.12 -2.42
C GLN A 815 -23.67 -32.56 -2.75
N VAL A 816 -23.89 -33.02 -4.00
CA VAL A 816 -23.47 -34.33 -4.50
C VAL A 816 -22.08 -34.22 -5.13
N LYS A 817 -21.27 -35.30 -5.07
CA LYS A 817 -20.01 -35.38 -5.82
C LYS A 817 -20.31 -35.42 -7.32
N SER A 818 -19.69 -34.54 -8.09
CA SER A 818 -19.75 -34.57 -9.55
C SER A 818 -18.67 -35.49 -10.12
N GLU A 819 -19.05 -36.33 -11.07
CA GLU A 819 -18.10 -37.15 -11.84
C GLU A 819 -17.45 -36.30 -12.95
N PRO A 820 -16.22 -36.61 -13.39
CA PRO A 820 -15.58 -35.87 -14.46
C PRO A 820 -16.33 -35.99 -15.79
N GLU A 821 -16.71 -34.87 -16.40
CA GLU A 821 -17.33 -34.80 -17.73
C GLU A 821 -16.48 -33.93 -18.69
N PRO A 822 -16.63 -34.08 -20.02
CA PRO A 822 -15.88 -33.28 -20.98
C PRO A 822 -16.31 -31.81 -20.97
N ALA A 823 -15.40 -30.93 -20.57
CA ALA A 823 -15.57 -29.47 -20.61
C ALA A 823 -14.68 -28.89 -21.71
N ALA A 824 -15.25 -28.05 -22.59
CA ALA A 824 -14.50 -27.27 -23.57
C ALA A 824 -13.90 -26.02 -22.88
N ILE A 825 -12.58 -25.96 -22.75
CA ILE A 825 -11.89 -24.95 -21.93
C ILE A 825 -11.16 -23.87 -22.73
N LEU A 826 -10.68 -24.20 -23.93
CA LEU A 826 -9.85 -23.31 -24.76
C LEU A 826 -10.31 -23.37 -26.22
N GLY A 827 -10.71 -22.23 -26.75
CA GLY A 827 -11.14 -22.05 -28.14
C GLY A 827 -10.17 -21.15 -28.90
N LEU A 828 -9.78 -21.57 -30.10
CA LEU A 828 -8.78 -20.92 -30.95
C LEU A 828 -9.38 -20.72 -32.36
N LEU A 829 -9.74 -19.49 -32.70
CA LEU A 829 -10.35 -19.12 -33.97
C LEU A 829 -9.37 -18.31 -34.84
N GLN A 830 -9.19 -18.77 -36.08
CA GLN A 830 -8.55 -18.02 -37.14
C GLN A 830 -9.50 -17.96 -38.35
N ASN A 831 -9.93 -16.76 -38.73
CA ASN A 831 -10.85 -16.59 -39.86
C ASN A 831 -10.10 -16.71 -41.19
N THR A 832 -10.13 -17.90 -41.80
CA THR A 832 -9.45 -18.18 -43.08
C THR A 832 -10.11 -17.52 -44.30
N ALA A 833 -11.34 -16.99 -44.17
CA ALA A 833 -12.01 -16.30 -45.28
C ALA A 833 -11.43 -14.89 -45.54
N VAL A 834 -10.79 -14.28 -44.53
CA VAL A 834 -10.17 -12.97 -44.64
C VAL A 834 -8.69 -13.10 -44.26
N ASN A 835 -7.82 -13.18 -45.26
CA ASN A 835 -6.37 -13.47 -45.12
C ASN A 835 -5.58 -12.48 -44.24
N LYS A 836 -6.19 -11.40 -43.76
CA LYS A 836 -5.60 -10.39 -42.85
C LYS A 836 -6.33 -10.25 -41.51
N SER A 837 -7.41 -11.01 -41.27
CA SER A 837 -8.18 -10.93 -40.02
C SER A 837 -7.34 -11.45 -38.84
N GLY A 838 -7.56 -10.84 -37.69
CA GLY A 838 -6.95 -11.24 -36.43
C GLY A 838 -7.52 -12.56 -35.92
N ARG A 839 -6.95 -13.02 -34.81
CA ARG A 839 -7.30 -14.32 -34.22
C ARG A 839 -8.01 -14.10 -32.90
N ILE A 840 -8.96 -14.97 -32.59
CA ILE A 840 -9.69 -14.91 -31.32
C ILE A 840 -9.33 -16.14 -30.52
N THR A 841 -8.90 -15.92 -29.28
CA THR A 841 -8.70 -16.98 -28.31
C THR A 841 -9.62 -16.74 -27.12
N VAL A 842 -10.29 -17.78 -26.64
CA VAL A 842 -11.14 -17.72 -25.44
C VAL A 842 -10.76 -18.86 -24.51
N TYR A 843 -10.45 -18.53 -23.26
CA TYR A 843 -10.20 -19.46 -22.17
C TYR A 843 -11.12 -19.11 -21.00
N GLY A 844 -11.71 -20.11 -20.34
CA GLY A 844 -12.82 -19.90 -19.39
C GLY A 844 -12.44 -19.82 -17.91
N ASP A 845 -11.16 -19.66 -17.56
CA ASP A 845 -10.66 -19.47 -16.18
C ASP A 845 -9.56 -18.39 -16.17
N SER A 846 -9.68 -17.30 -15.39
CA SER A 846 -8.60 -16.29 -15.28
C SER A 846 -7.73 -16.42 -14.04
N ASN A 847 -8.16 -17.17 -13.01
CA ASN A 847 -7.42 -17.40 -11.76
C ASN A 847 -6.01 -17.95 -12.01
N CYS A 848 -5.74 -18.60 -13.14
CA CYS A 848 -4.38 -19.05 -13.50
C CYS A 848 -3.39 -17.93 -13.89
N LEU A 849 -3.88 -16.69 -14.03
CA LEU A 849 -3.14 -15.43 -14.22
C LEU A 849 -3.13 -14.54 -12.95
N ASP A 850 -4.13 -14.68 -12.07
CA ASP A 850 -4.21 -14.00 -10.77
C ASP A 850 -3.20 -14.56 -9.76
N ASN A 851 -2.42 -13.69 -9.11
CA ASN A 851 -1.50 -14.08 -8.04
C ASN A 851 -2.14 -14.27 -6.66
N SER A 852 -3.37 -13.79 -6.44
CA SER A 852 -4.02 -13.73 -5.13
C SER A 852 -4.30 -15.13 -4.60
N HIS A 853 -4.80 -16.02 -5.47
CA HIS A 853 -5.13 -17.42 -5.13
C HIS A 853 -4.45 -18.44 -6.05
N LEU A 854 -3.31 -18.06 -6.65
CA LEU A 854 -2.59 -18.88 -7.63
C LEU A 854 -2.11 -20.23 -7.07
N GLN A 855 -2.66 -21.33 -7.59
CA GLN A 855 -2.17 -22.68 -7.32
C GLN A 855 -1.09 -23.11 -8.31
N LYS A 856 -1.33 -22.87 -9.60
CA LYS A 856 -0.42 -23.15 -10.72
C LYS A 856 -0.57 -22.07 -11.78
N ASP A 857 0.55 -21.51 -12.22
CA ASP A 857 0.60 -20.49 -13.27
C ASP A 857 0.29 -21.06 -14.67
N CYS A 858 -0.43 -20.29 -15.47
CA CYS A 858 -0.68 -20.57 -16.89
C CYS A 858 0.08 -19.63 -17.83
N PHE A 859 1.14 -18.98 -17.36
CA PHE A 859 1.92 -18.01 -18.16
C PHE A 859 2.50 -18.62 -19.45
N TRP A 860 2.89 -19.89 -19.42
CA TRP A 860 3.32 -20.64 -20.62
C TRP A 860 2.19 -20.79 -21.66
N MET A 861 0.94 -20.90 -21.20
CA MET A 861 -0.23 -21.00 -22.09
C MET A 861 -0.53 -19.63 -22.68
N LEU A 862 -0.41 -18.56 -21.90
CA LEU A 862 -0.47 -17.19 -22.41
C LEU A 862 0.61 -16.92 -23.47
N ASP A 863 1.86 -17.39 -23.29
CA ASP A 863 2.90 -17.30 -24.31
C ASP A 863 2.51 -18.02 -25.62
N ALA A 864 1.98 -19.25 -25.51
CA ALA A 864 1.51 -20.03 -26.66
C ALA A 864 0.31 -19.38 -27.37
N ILE A 865 -0.61 -18.77 -26.61
CA ILE A 865 -1.75 -18.00 -27.13
C ILE A 865 -1.27 -16.71 -27.81
N LEU A 866 -0.24 -16.05 -27.27
CA LEU A 866 0.38 -14.87 -27.88
C LEU A 866 1.16 -15.21 -29.15
N GLU A 867 1.83 -16.38 -29.21
CA GLU A 867 2.45 -16.91 -30.44
C GLU A 867 1.37 -17.11 -31.51
N PHE A 868 0.31 -17.88 -31.21
CA PHE A 868 -0.81 -18.09 -32.12
C PHE A 868 -1.41 -16.75 -32.58
N SER A 869 -1.75 -15.87 -31.64
CA SER A 869 -2.32 -14.55 -31.90
C SER A 869 -1.44 -13.66 -32.76
N SER A 870 -0.11 -13.80 -32.68
CA SER A 870 0.86 -13.03 -33.46
C SER A 870 1.10 -13.62 -34.85
N ILE A 871 1.58 -14.86 -34.95
CA ILE A 871 2.07 -15.45 -36.21
C ILE A 871 1.09 -16.44 -36.87
N GLY A 872 0.09 -16.93 -36.16
CA GLY A 872 -0.89 -17.89 -36.70
C GLY A 872 -0.34 -19.30 -36.91
N ASN A 873 0.86 -19.55 -36.42
CA ASN A 873 1.32 -20.91 -36.15
C ASN A 873 0.46 -21.48 -35.01
N MET A 874 0.04 -22.73 -35.11
CA MET A 874 -0.62 -23.41 -34.00
C MET A 874 0.46 -24.08 -33.13
N PRO A 875 0.65 -23.68 -31.86
CA PRO A 875 1.60 -24.32 -30.96
C PRO A 875 1.41 -25.84 -30.92
N SER A 876 2.52 -26.58 -30.88
CA SER A 876 2.51 -28.04 -30.90
C SER A 876 1.69 -28.64 -29.74
N VAL A 877 1.74 -28.02 -28.56
CA VAL A 877 0.97 -28.37 -27.36
C VAL A 877 -0.54 -28.36 -27.62
N PHE A 878 -1.05 -27.38 -28.36
CA PHE A 878 -2.47 -27.31 -28.74
C PHE A 878 -2.79 -28.27 -29.90
N SER A 879 -1.84 -28.54 -30.79
CA SER A 879 -2.03 -29.46 -31.92
C SER A 879 -2.17 -30.93 -31.51
N ALA A 880 -1.54 -31.35 -30.40
CA ALA A 880 -1.54 -32.72 -29.91
C ALA A 880 -2.88 -33.14 -29.27
N ASN A 881 -3.61 -32.18 -28.67
CA ASN A 881 -4.83 -32.41 -27.89
C ASN A 881 -6.11 -32.05 -28.65
N LYS A 882 -6.10 -32.16 -29.99
CA LYS A 882 -7.29 -31.91 -30.83
C LYS A 882 -8.39 -32.93 -30.57
N VAL A 883 -9.50 -32.47 -29.99
CA VAL A 883 -10.74 -33.25 -29.86
C VAL A 883 -11.74 -32.82 -30.95
N LYS A 884 -12.64 -33.73 -31.32
CA LYS A 884 -13.49 -33.66 -32.52
C LYS A 884 -14.54 -32.54 -32.49
N SER A 885 -15.05 -32.26 -33.70
CA SER A 885 -16.18 -31.37 -34.01
C SER A 885 -17.27 -31.34 -32.94
N PHE A 886 -17.63 -30.12 -32.52
CA PHE A 886 -18.89 -29.85 -31.85
C PHE A 886 -20.06 -30.39 -32.71
N SER A 887 -20.75 -31.42 -32.22
CA SER A 887 -22.18 -31.49 -32.46
C SER A 887 -22.79 -30.30 -31.73
N THR A 888 -23.67 -29.54 -32.40
CA THR A 888 -24.45 -28.46 -31.76
C THR A 888 -25.37 -29.05 -30.69
N ILE A 889 -24.84 -29.20 -29.47
CA ILE A 889 -25.64 -29.42 -28.27
C ILE A 889 -26.16 -28.04 -27.88
N SER A 890 -27.48 -27.86 -27.96
CA SER A 890 -28.14 -26.64 -27.54
C SER A 890 -28.10 -26.55 -26.01
N HIS A 891 -27.00 -26.03 -25.48
CA HIS A 891 -26.92 -25.59 -24.10
C HIS A 891 -27.58 -24.22 -23.96
N GLU A 892 -28.37 -24.02 -22.91
CA GLU A 892 -28.90 -22.71 -22.58
C GLU A 892 -27.74 -21.77 -22.22
N LEU A 893 -27.74 -20.56 -22.79
CA LEU A 893 -26.72 -19.56 -22.52
C LEU A 893 -27.03 -18.83 -21.20
N PRO A 894 -26.01 -18.47 -20.40
CA PRO A 894 -26.21 -17.77 -19.14
C PRO A 894 -26.94 -16.44 -19.37
N GLN A 895 -27.97 -16.18 -18.57
CA GLN A 895 -28.75 -14.95 -18.61
C GLN A 895 -28.36 -14.00 -17.47
N ARG A 896 -28.50 -12.69 -17.70
CA ARG A 896 -28.30 -11.65 -16.67
C ARG A 896 -29.25 -11.90 -15.49
N MET A 897 -28.76 -11.77 -14.26
CA MET A 897 -29.57 -12.03 -13.07
C MET A 897 -30.68 -10.97 -12.93
N GLU A 898 -31.94 -11.42 -12.95
CA GLU A 898 -33.08 -10.57 -12.64
C GLU A 898 -32.97 -9.97 -11.23
N GLY A 899 -33.09 -8.65 -11.14
CA GLY A 899 -33.00 -7.90 -9.88
C GLY A 899 -31.58 -7.65 -9.35
N ASN A 900 -30.53 -7.81 -10.18
CA ASN A 900 -29.18 -7.36 -9.81
C ASN A 900 -29.08 -5.82 -9.73
N HIS A 901 -28.01 -5.32 -9.11
CA HIS A 901 -27.80 -3.88 -8.89
C HIS A 901 -26.60 -3.33 -9.67
N LEU A 902 -26.08 -4.08 -10.65
CA LEU A 902 -24.89 -3.72 -11.45
C LEU A 902 -24.97 -2.29 -12.02
N TYR A 903 -26.16 -1.82 -12.41
CA TYR A 903 -26.42 -0.44 -12.88
C TYR A 903 -26.01 0.69 -11.92
N ARG A 904 -25.83 0.39 -10.62
CA ARG A 904 -25.36 1.37 -9.62
C ARG A 904 -23.87 1.68 -9.75
N TYR A 905 -23.12 0.75 -10.35
CA TYR A 905 -21.66 0.74 -10.38
C TYR A 905 -21.13 0.74 -11.82
N SER A 906 -21.97 0.27 -12.76
CA SER A 906 -21.69 0.20 -14.18
C SER A 906 -21.52 1.57 -14.83
N LYS A 907 -20.44 1.69 -15.60
CA LYS A 907 -20.10 2.75 -16.55
C LYS A 907 -20.99 2.70 -17.81
N VAL A 908 -21.74 1.62 -18.01
CA VAL A 908 -22.52 1.33 -19.23
C VAL A 908 -24.03 1.28 -18.98
N LEU A 909 -24.49 0.82 -17.81
CA LEU A 909 -25.90 0.69 -17.47
C LEU A 909 -26.39 1.82 -16.55
N GLU A 910 -27.64 2.24 -16.77
CA GLU A 910 -28.41 3.07 -15.84
C GLU A 910 -29.85 2.57 -15.67
N ASN A 911 -30.52 3.01 -14.60
CA ASN A 911 -31.86 2.58 -14.26
C ASN A 911 -32.87 3.70 -14.52
N HIS A 912 -33.80 3.48 -15.44
CA HIS A 912 -34.88 4.39 -15.78
C HIS A 912 -36.24 3.84 -15.33
N MET A 913 -37.27 4.69 -15.27
CA MET A 913 -38.64 4.29 -14.85
C MET A 913 -39.26 3.19 -15.74
N SER A 914 -38.73 2.97 -16.95
CA SER A 914 -39.15 1.93 -17.89
C SER A 914 -38.26 0.67 -17.87
N GLY A 915 -37.23 0.61 -17.02
CA GLY A 915 -36.27 -0.50 -16.92
C GLY A 915 -34.81 -0.05 -17.03
N LEU A 916 -33.89 -1.03 -17.06
CA LEU A 916 -32.48 -0.77 -17.35
C LEU A 916 -32.29 -0.29 -18.79
N GLN A 917 -31.39 0.68 -18.98
CA GLN A 917 -30.99 1.20 -20.28
C GLN A 917 -29.47 1.38 -20.34
N THR A 918 -28.92 1.35 -21.55
CA THR A 918 -27.53 1.71 -21.81
C THR A 918 -27.37 3.23 -21.73
N ARG A 919 -26.38 3.68 -20.95
CA ARG A 919 -25.94 5.08 -20.87
C ARG A 919 -25.50 5.59 -22.26
N PRO A 920 -25.46 6.91 -22.50
CA PRO A 920 -24.77 7.44 -23.67
C PRO A 920 -23.27 7.10 -23.61
N LEU A 921 -22.72 6.58 -24.72
CA LEU A 921 -21.28 6.33 -24.88
C LEU A 921 -20.47 7.58 -24.50
N PRO A 922 -19.55 7.52 -23.53
CA PRO A 922 -18.80 8.70 -23.11
C PRO A 922 -17.81 9.15 -24.20
N PRO A 923 -17.55 10.47 -24.32
CA PRO A 923 -16.57 10.99 -25.26
C PRO A 923 -15.17 10.53 -24.87
N CYS A 924 -14.33 10.25 -25.87
CA CYS A 924 -12.97 9.79 -25.64
C CYS A 924 -12.11 10.83 -24.89
N PRO A 925 -11.21 10.41 -23.98
CA PRO A 925 -10.38 11.32 -23.20
C PRO A 925 -9.51 12.24 -24.08
N HIS A 926 -9.91 13.50 -24.21
CA HIS A 926 -9.17 14.48 -25.02
C HIS A 926 -8.02 15.10 -24.22
N LEU A 927 -6.82 14.52 -24.33
CA LEU A 927 -5.62 15.08 -23.73
C LEU A 927 -5.17 16.35 -24.43
N VAL A 928 -5.03 17.43 -23.67
CA VAL A 928 -4.52 18.73 -24.15
C VAL A 928 -3.02 18.79 -23.86
N TRP A 929 -2.21 18.46 -24.86
CA TRP A 929 -0.75 18.52 -24.76
C TRP A 929 -0.25 19.93 -24.41
N SER A 930 0.69 20.00 -23.47
CA SER A 930 1.27 21.27 -23.02
C SER A 930 2.13 21.87 -24.13
N GLN A 931 1.97 23.16 -24.40
CA GLN A 931 2.91 23.88 -25.26
C GLN A 931 4.31 23.90 -24.59
N PRO A 932 5.36 23.33 -25.23
CA PRO A 932 6.68 23.25 -24.63
C PRO A 932 7.34 24.62 -24.57
N ILE A 933 7.98 24.94 -23.43
CA ILE A 933 8.81 26.14 -23.26
C ILE A 933 10.28 25.68 -23.21
N PRO A 934 10.96 25.51 -24.35
CA PRO A 934 12.29 24.91 -24.40
C PRO A 934 13.34 25.76 -23.69
N LEU A 935 14.19 25.11 -22.90
CA LEU A 935 15.29 25.75 -22.19
C LEU A 935 16.64 25.26 -22.74
N ASN A 936 17.47 26.21 -23.19
CA ASN A 936 18.84 25.93 -23.64
C ASN A 936 19.83 25.84 -22.47
N GLN A 937 19.53 24.94 -21.52
CA GLN A 937 20.37 24.64 -20.36
C GLN A 937 20.28 23.17 -20.02
N SER A 938 21.38 22.60 -19.51
CA SER A 938 21.40 21.22 -19.00
C SER A 938 20.54 21.09 -17.74
N ALA A 939 20.07 19.88 -17.47
CA ALA A 939 19.30 19.58 -16.27
C ALA A 939 20.18 19.73 -15.02
N PRO A 940 19.78 20.53 -14.01
CA PRO A 940 20.51 20.60 -12.74
C PRO A 940 20.73 19.22 -12.10
N SER A 941 21.98 18.93 -11.73
CA SER A 941 22.44 17.60 -11.27
C SER A 941 21.84 17.12 -9.93
N ASN A 942 21.06 17.96 -9.26
CA ASN A 942 20.34 17.68 -8.03
C ASN A 942 18.84 17.38 -8.22
N LEU A 943 18.26 17.62 -9.41
CA LEU A 943 16.82 17.48 -9.67
C LEU A 943 16.28 16.04 -9.53
N TYR A 944 17.09 15.06 -9.93
CA TYR A 944 16.74 13.62 -10.00
C TYR A 944 17.22 12.80 -8.81
N LYS A 945 17.81 13.43 -7.80
CA LYS A 945 17.95 12.79 -6.48
C LYS A 945 16.58 12.85 -5.81
N SER A 946 16.34 12.02 -4.79
CA SER A 946 15.33 12.37 -3.79
C SER A 946 15.69 13.78 -3.31
N GLN A 947 14.93 14.78 -3.76
CA GLN A 947 15.28 16.16 -3.45
C GLN A 947 15.38 16.24 -1.92
N LYS A 948 16.40 16.94 -1.39
CA LYS A 948 16.23 17.50 -0.05
C LYS A 948 14.95 18.33 -0.21
N LEU A 949 13.83 17.82 0.29
CA LEU A 949 12.48 18.22 -0.16
C LEU A 949 12.17 19.67 0.25
N LEU A 950 13.09 20.27 0.99
CA LEU A 950 13.27 21.65 1.34
C LEU A 950 14.71 22.08 1.00
N SER A 951 14.94 23.37 0.80
CA SER A 951 16.25 24.00 0.53
C SER A 951 17.21 24.02 1.74
N ILE A 952 17.24 22.93 2.52
CA ILE A 952 17.93 22.80 3.80
C ILE A 952 19.19 21.94 3.62
N ASN A 953 20.32 22.41 4.15
CA ASN A 953 21.55 21.63 4.14
C ASN A 953 21.59 20.59 5.27
N LEU A 954 21.06 19.39 5.00
CA LEU A 954 21.06 18.23 5.92
C LEU A 954 22.45 17.72 6.38
N ASP A 955 23.55 18.28 5.87
CA ASP A 955 24.92 17.87 6.24
C ASP A 955 25.48 18.64 7.46
N ALA A 956 24.64 19.50 8.09
CA ALA A 956 24.97 20.14 9.36
C ALA A 956 24.96 19.12 10.51
N GLN A 957 26.10 18.95 11.19
CA GLN A 957 26.21 18.09 12.37
C GLN A 957 25.40 18.68 13.54
N LEU A 958 24.62 17.83 14.22
CA LEU A 958 24.08 18.14 15.53
C LEU A 958 25.24 18.30 16.55
N PRO A 959 25.10 19.13 17.60
CA PRO A 959 26.12 19.26 18.64
C PRO A 959 26.44 17.91 19.28
N THR A 960 27.69 17.47 19.17
CA THR A 960 28.17 16.24 19.81
C THR A 960 28.40 16.49 21.30
N TRP A 961 27.46 16.05 22.14
CA TRP A 961 27.66 16.06 23.59
C TRP A 961 28.44 14.82 24.03
N VAL A 962 29.58 15.06 24.67
CA VAL A 962 30.34 14.04 25.38
C VAL A 962 29.67 13.83 26.74
N HIS A 963 29.31 12.58 27.07
CA HIS A 963 28.92 12.23 28.43
C HIS A 963 30.13 12.35 29.36
N ASN A 964 30.21 13.46 30.10
CA ASN A 964 30.97 13.49 31.35
C ASN A 964 30.09 12.87 32.44
N GLU A 965 30.23 11.57 32.67
CA GLU A 965 29.88 10.98 33.97
C GLU A 965 30.96 11.40 34.97
N ASP A 966 30.70 12.44 35.77
CA ASP A 966 31.20 12.54 37.15
C ASP A 966 30.58 13.73 37.91
N THR A 967 30.61 13.64 39.25
CA THR A 967 30.16 14.64 40.25
C THR A 967 28.65 14.85 40.47
N LEU A 968 28.09 13.99 41.33
CA LEU A 968 27.06 14.38 42.31
C LEU A 968 27.75 15.00 43.54
N LEU A 969 27.43 16.24 43.92
CA LEU A 969 27.48 16.76 45.29
C LEU A 969 26.57 18.01 45.41
N ASP A 970 25.96 18.18 46.58
CA ASP A 970 24.97 19.23 46.89
C ASP A 970 25.54 20.66 46.99
N VAL A 971 24.67 21.68 46.89
CA VAL A 971 24.53 22.82 47.84
C VAL A 971 23.34 23.72 47.44
N GLU A 972 22.71 24.37 48.43
CA GLU A 972 21.51 25.21 48.33
C GLU A 972 21.74 26.67 47.88
N ASN A 973 20.63 27.30 47.44
CA ASN A 973 20.24 28.71 47.56
C ASN A 973 20.92 29.89 46.79
N ASP A 974 20.00 30.74 46.30
CA ASP A 974 19.97 32.21 46.31
C ASP A 974 20.55 33.12 45.18
N TYR A 975 19.62 33.94 44.65
CA TYR A 975 19.68 35.34 44.19
C TYR A 975 20.52 35.85 42.98
N VAL A 976 19.75 36.29 41.94
CA VAL A 976 19.74 37.65 41.32
C VAL A 976 20.84 38.12 40.32
N TRP A 977 20.36 38.36 39.08
CA TRP A 977 20.65 39.44 38.09
C TRP A 977 22.08 39.96 37.78
N SER A 978 22.42 39.83 36.48
CA SER A 978 22.73 40.93 35.51
C SER A 978 24.14 41.15 34.94
N GLU A 979 24.09 41.59 33.67
CA GLU A 979 25.05 42.31 32.81
C GLU A 979 26.40 41.71 32.34
N LYS A 980 26.51 41.63 31.00
CA LYS A 980 27.61 42.06 30.11
C LYS A 980 29.06 42.06 30.63
N VAL A 981 29.96 41.50 29.83
CA VAL A 981 30.98 42.25 29.05
C VAL A 981 31.68 41.32 28.03
N SER A 982 32.32 41.92 27.02
CA SER A 982 32.91 41.34 25.81
C SER A 982 34.25 40.60 25.98
N LEU A 983 34.59 39.82 24.95
CA LEU A 983 35.89 39.15 24.65
C LEU A 983 37.14 40.03 24.84
N PRO A 984 38.33 39.42 25.04
CA PRO A 984 39.26 39.31 23.91
C PRO A 984 40.14 38.02 23.80
N SER A 985 40.52 37.72 22.56
CA SER A 985 41.75 37.08 22.01
C SER A 985 42.48 35.90 22.68
N ASN A 986 42.82 34.91 21.82
CA ASN A 986 43.80 33.83 22.02
C ASN A 986 45.22 34.30 22.41
N ASP A 987 45.95 33.44 23.12
CA ASP A 987 47.25 32.91 22.68
C ASP A 987 47.60 31.63 23.47
N TYR A 988 48.06 30.56 22.80
CA TYR A 988 48.78 29.43 23.43
C TYR A 988 49.63 28.64 22.41
N ASP A 989 50.84 28.27 22.83
CA ASP A 989 52.00 27.94 21.99
C ASP A 989 52.03 26.58 21.27
N ILE A 990 52.73 26.59 20.12
CA ILE A 990 52.99 25.42 19.27
C ILE A 990 54.38 24.82 19.60
N VAL A 991 54.46 23.86 20.54
CA VAL A 991 55.70 23.07 20.75
C VAL A 991 55.48 21.55 20.90
N SER A 992 54.28 21.07 21.26
CA SER A 992 54.07 19.64 21.60
C SER A 992 53.82 18.70 20.40
N LEU A 993 53.44 19.23 19.24
CA LEU A 993 52.84 18.41 18.16
C LEU A 993 53.82 17.48 17.40
N SER A 994 55.11 17.79 17.35
CA SER A 994 56.06 17.09 16.46
C SER A 994 56.38 15.64 16.89
N ARG A 995 56.41 15.36 18.20
CA ARG A 995 56.80 14.04 18.72
C ARG A 995 55.69 12.99 18.55
N VAL A 996 54.42 13.39 18.66
CA VAL A 996 53.27 12.47 18.51
C VAL A 996 53.12 12.01 17.06
N VAL A 997 53.31 12.92 16.09
CA VAL A 997 53.21 12.60 14.66
C VAL A 997 54.29 11.59 14.24
N PHE A 998 55.53 11.74 14.71
CA PHE A 998 56.60 10.78 14.41
C PHE A 998 56.32 9.36 14.94
N ILE A 999 55.74 9.23 16.14
CA ILE A 999 55.37 7.94 16.72
C ILE A 999 54.25 7.26 15.91
N ILE A 1000 53.24 8.02 15.49
CA ILE A 1000 52.13 7.50 14.67
C ILE A 1000 52.64 7.02 13.30
N VAL A 1001 53.49 7.79 12.63
CA VAL A 1001 54.07 7.41 11.33
C VAL A 1001 54.94 6.15 11.45
N ALA A 1002 55.76 6.04 12.50
CA ALA A 1002 56.56 4.84 12.76
C ALA A 1002 55.68 3.58 12.99
N LEU A 1003 54.59 3.71 13.75
CA LEU A 1003 53.62 2.63 13.98
C LEU A 1003 52.93 2.17 12.68
N VAL A 1004 52.53 3.10 11.82
CA VAL A 1004 51.91 2.78 10.52
C VAL A 1004 52.88 2.03 9.61
N ILE A 1005 54.15 2.45 9.55
CA ILE A 1005 55.20 1.76 8.77
C ILE A 1005 55.43 0.34 9.31
N LEU A 1006 55.47 0.16 10.63
CA LEU A 1006 55.59 -1.16 11.27
C LEU A 1006 54.43 -2.10 10.95
N VAL A 1007 53.18 -1.60 10.96
CA VAL A 1007 51.99 -2.39 10.60
C VAL A 1007 51.99 -2.76 9.10
N LEU A 1008 52.44 -1.87 8.22
CA LEU A 1008 52.57 -2.15 6.79
C LEU A 1008 53.68 -3.17 6.50
N ALA A 1009 54.85 -3.05 7.15
CA ALA A 1009 55.93 -4.03 7.07
C ALA A 1009 55.48 -5.42 7.56
N PHE A 1010 54.76 -5.48 8.68
CA PHE A 1010 54.23 -6.74 9.21
C PHE A 1010 53.19 -7.39 8.28
N ARG A 1011 52.37 -6.60 7.60
CA ARG A 1011 51.44 -7.09 6.55
C ARG A 1011 52.19 -7.57 5.29
N TYR A 1012 53.26 -6.90 4.89
CA TYR A 1012 54.07 -7.28 3.74
C TYR A 1012 54.80 -8.61 3.97
N PHE A 1013 55.42 -8.81 5.13
CA PHE A 1013 56.09 -10.07 5.47
C PHE A 1013 55.12 -11.26 5.63
N LYS A 1014 53.88 -11.02 6.10
CA LYS A 1014 52.89 -12.09 6.25
C LYS A 1014 52.40 -12.69 4.92
N PHE A 1015 52.67 -12.04 3.78
CA PHE A 1015 52.28 -12.52 2.46
C PHE A 1015 53.28 -13.48 1.79
N ARG A 1016 54.45 -13.77 2.39
CA ARG A 1016 55.53 -14.51 1.72
C ARG A 1016 55.96 -15.84 2.35
N THR A 1017 55.06 -16.57 3.02
CA THR A 1017 55.32 -17.97 3.43
C THR A 1017 54.09 -18.89 3.32
N LYS A 1018 53.95 -19.64 2.22
CA LYS A 1018 53.63 -21.08 2.19
C LYS A 1018 53.74 -21.67 0.76
N PRO A 1019 54.07 -22.98 0.60
CA PRO A 1019 54.68 -23.48 -0.64
C PRO A 1019 53.70 -24.08 -1.66
N ARG A 1020 54.08 -24.04 -2.95
CA ARG A 1020 53.39 -24.73 -4.06
C ARG A 1020 53.56 -26.26 -3.94
N LYS A 1021 52.46 -27.02 -3.94
CA LYS A 1021 52.46 -28.46 -4.27
C LYS A 1021 51.86 -28.69 -5.67
N LYS A 1022 52.49 -29.59 -6.44
CA LYS A 1022 52.15 -29.91 -7.84
C LYS A 1022 50.78 -30.61 -7.96
N ARG A 1023 50.05 -30.36 -9.04
CA ARG A 1023 48.95 -31.20 -9.53
C ARG A 1023 49.41 -31.88 -10.83
N SER A 1024 49.47 -33.21 -10.85
CA SER A 1024 49.82 -33.99 -12.06
C SER A 1024 48.57 -34.57 -12.72
N THR A 1025 48.37 -34.20 -13.99
CA THR A 1025 47.89 -35.06 -15.09
C THR A 1025 47.09 -36.33 -14.76
N LYS A 1026 45.81 -36.36 -15.16
CA LYS A 1026 45.15 -37.61 -15.59
C LYS A 1026 44.06 -37.38 -16.65
N LEU A 1027 44.46 -36.96 -17.85
CA LEU A 1027 43.64 -37.14 -19.07
C LEU A 1027 44.51 -37.35 -20.32
N LYS A 1028 45.35 -38.40 -20.28
CA LYS A 1028 45.93 -39.04 -21.47
C LYS A 1028 45.34 -40.45 -21.58
N ARG A 1029 44.21 -40.58 -22.27
CA ARG A 1029 43.66 -41.83 -22.85
C ARG A 1029 42.41 -41.53 -23.68
N LEU A 1030 42.61 -40.95 -24.87
CA LEU A 1030 41.63 -41.01 -25.98
C LEU A 1030 42.20 -40.56 -27.34
N LEU A 1031 43.53 -40.60 -27.53
CA LEU A 1031 44.18 -40.39 -28.83
C LEU A 1031 45.35 -41.36 -29.01
N ALA A 1032 45.52 -41.83 -30.25
CA ALA A 1032 46.59 -42.69 -30.77
C ALA A 1032 46.52 -44.22 -30.50
N ALA A 1033 45.49 -44.87 -31.04
CA ALA A 1033 45.57 -46.15 -31.79
C ALA A 1033 44.23 -46.39 -32.52
N LEU A 1034 44.13 -46.82 -33.78
CA LEU A 1034 45.14 -47.00 -34.85
C LEU A 1034 44.42 -46.86 -36.22
N SER A 1035 45.20 -46.79 -37.30
CA SER A 1035 44.82 -46.40 -38.66
C SER A 1035 43.79 -47.26 -39.44
N ARG A 1036 43.23 -46.62 -40.48
CA ARG A 1036 42.68 -47.11 -41.79
C ARG A 1036 41.14 -47.12 -41.89
N THR A 1037 40.46 -46.70 -42.97
CA THR A 1037 40.86 -46.33 -44.37
C THR A 1037 39.66 -45.66 -45.10
N HIS A 1038 39.90 -44.76 -46.07
CA HIS A 1038 39.03 -44.38 -47.23
C HIS A 1038 37.54 -43.99 -46.98
N THR A 1039 36.79 -43.19 -47.77
CA THR A 1039 37.03 -42.23 -48.88
C THR A 1039 35.78 -41.33 -48.98
N VAL A 1040 35.91 -40.15 -49.59
CA VAL A 1040 34.76 -39.32 -50.01
C VAL A 1040 34.04 -40.00 -51.20
N PRO A 1041 32.72 -39.81 -51.36
CA PRO A 1041 32.29 -39.09 -52.55
C PRO A 1041 31.29 -37.96 -52.27
N SER A 1042 31.29 -37.00 -53.20
CA SER A 1042 30.32 -35.92 -53.37
C SER A 1042 28.89 -36.40 -53.60
N VAL A 1043 27.90 -35.66 -53.11
CA VAL A 1043 27.08 -34.68 -53.86
C VAL A 1043 26.43 -33.72 -52.85
#